data_AF-A0A1F9TX60-F1
#
_entry.id   AF-A0A1F9TX60-F1
#
_cell.length_a   1.000
_cell.length_b   1.000
_cell.length_c   1.000
_cell.angle_alpha   90.00
_cell.angle_beta   90.00
_cell.angle_gamma   90.00
#
_symmetry.space_group_name_H-M   'P 1'
#
loop_
_entity.id
_entity.type
_entity.pdbx_description
1 polymer ?
#
loop_
_entity_poly.entity_id
_entity_poly.type
_entity_poly.pdbx_seq_one_letter_code
_entity_poly.pdbx_strand_id
1 'polypeptide(L)'
;MTSRILPAVLAGLVLSAPVLARSADPVRDGIAAVRARLQLLRASPEDLSNPARWTLPHTTPHIEEFLTRPVDAPAALRDWCLAVRDSEGPGDDIARAGGWLGSGEVSGTPLRPADPLPGPVPEPAREILEALRMAESLIRLSIRDLSGSEREDILALHEFPSGRSSASPLLSPRFKRAVYKSLEKFDQAGMLRAAELAARSVEKALPDIRDWSSRGSDWTPGRRKTPAGDLLIGGPGDDRYSPRDLEGVALLIDLGGNNLYSGAAAGARTGEAKVVIDLGSEVEVDSAEPLAAGGGVFGVGLFYLDGSSGTKTVRTGSFSQGYGLCGVGALFARGKGTFSGERYVQGSGTFGLGIFRNASGPGSAYSARLYSQGVGFTRGAGVFFHRGSDASLRAGLVDPDPREPLGATSLCQGVGYGPRAYAGGGLGICVISGDRVTLESSYFAQGAGYWHSAGAFFIEGSSNVLQARRYDQGSGIHSAAGAFFLHGDRNRAVNWGVGPAFGWDRGLGWAVVTGNENTLQADWGAGTASINRSRSFFVLSGDRNRMDLPGLGTAHFSRDSADYAVSVIRGEDNLLKSPQLPRNHNLSGTLARSPWCVLESGDLLLSPSAQFVPAKWEKLPWEEAAAQKRTDLSRELLAAGALPPPEKVERLIRIAAAFSPDKAAPRTALRDLVSLPDAELDHIMRSLDPADFDGIIQIRAAIGAIGAESGRSILKELKETPEGERRAWLLAMLSGARAADAVPQLLAALDEPDWRIRATAVRVLGNLLSAENGSEPGRLTVLASLERALARGNGHPSAAAELARGLASKTFSESASALSAAGPRTVADRLRVLECAPEDISGNMSEDQAGGFLGLLRESGERARENVRAELERSRGLRDEVRKIIAAVAEEEDLEPELLSSAITALGKIGNGEDALLVSGRLDHPSAMVRESASQALGLLGRPSLKYLKKAMRSPDPSMRVQALCSLAQTSEPALAAILEDGLADADPAVRRAALSVLPHLQRPLSPVREKILKRLRRGRRGSAEDLIDLERLFLFGS
;
A
#
# COMPACT_ATOMS: atom_id res chain seq x y z
N MET A 1 35.09 32.79 67.67
CA MET A 1 36.50 32.83 67.26
C MET A 1 36.96 31.42 66.96
N THR A 2 37.74 31.26 65.88
CA THR A 2 38.72 30.19 65.64
C THR A 2 38.26 28.74 65.45
N SER A 3 38.41 28.32 64.19
CA SER A 3 39.13 27.11 63.73
C SER A 3 38.57 25.70 64.00
N ARG A 4 38.40 25.01 62.86
CA ARG A 4 38.95 23.68 62.51
C ARG A 4 38.25 22.41 63.02
N ILE A 5 37.98 21.58 62.00
CA ILE A 5 37.98 20.12 61.96
C ILE A 5 36.67 19.45 62.42
N LEU A 6 36.02 18.78 61.46
CA LEU A 6 35.50 17.43 61.65
C LEU A 6 35.43 16.71 60.28
N PRO A 7 36.05 15.51 60.13
CA PRO A 7 35.86 14.65 58.97
C PRO A 7 35.23 13.29 59.32
N ALA A 8 34.67 12.67 58.27
CA ALA A 8 34.45 11.24 58.03
C ALA A 8 33.30 10.49 58.75
N VAL A 9 32.35 9.97 57.93
CA VAL A 9 32.10 8.53 57.65
C VAL A 9 30.62 8.33 57.25
N LEU A 10 30.36 8.09 55.96
CA LEU A 10 29.61 6.93 55.42
C LEU A 10 29.38 7.10 53.91
N ALA A 11 30.28 6.48 53.14
CA ALA A 11 30.03 6.07 51.77
C ALA A 11 29.15 4.81 51.78
N GLY A 12 28.10 4.79 50.95
CA GLY A 12 27.28 3.60 50.76
C GLY A 12 26.02 3.87 49.94
N LEU A 13 25.98 3.32 48.71
CA LEU A 13 24.80 3.09 47.87
C LEU A 13 24.16 4.31 47.18
N VAL A 14 24.85 4.83 46.15
CA VAL A 14 24.17 5.26 44.92
C VAL A 14 24.48 4.19 43.88
N LEU A 15 23.56 3.24 43.71
CA LEU A 15 23.53 2.38 42.53
C LEU A 15 23.14 3.28 41.35
N SER A 16 24.16 3.77 40.63
CA SER A 16 24.00 4.24 39.26
C SER A 16 23.42 3.08 38.45
N ALA A 17 22.15 3.21 38.04
CA ALA A 17 21.59 2.35 37.01
C ALA A 17 22.49 2.42 35.77
N PRO A 18 22.72 1.30 35.06
CA PRO A 18 23.63 1.27 33.95
C PRO A 18 23.11 2.23 32.87
N VAL A 19 24.00 3.10 32.38
CA VAL A 19 23.86 3.72 31.06
C VAL A 19 23.42 2.61 30.11
N LEU A 20 22.18 2.68 29.61
CA LEU A 20 21.62 1.70 28.68
C LEU A 20 22.63 1.57 27.53
N ALA A 21 23.29 0.43 27.45
CA ALA A 21 24.10 0.08 26.31
C ALA A 21 23.21 0.25 25.07
N ARG A 22 23.65 1.05 24.09
CA ARG A 22 22.97 1.15 22.80
C ARG A 22 22.76 -0.28 22.30
N SER A 23 21.51 -0.64 22.02
CA SER A 23 21.17 -1.95 21.47
C SER A 23 22.05 -2.26 20.25
N ALA A 24 22.57 -3.49 20.18
CA ALA A 24 23.29 -3.95 19.01
C ALA A 24 22.37 -4.13 17.78
N ASP A 25 21.06 -4.30 17.99
CA ASP A 25 20.06 -4.44 16.92
C ASP A 25 18.70 -3.82 17.32
N PRO A 26 18.51 -2.51 17.06
CA PRO A 26 17.28 -1.81 17.42
C PRO A 26 16.01 -2.35 16.75
N VAL A 27 16.13 -2.99 15.57
CA VAL A 27 14.97 -3.56 14.87
C VAL A 27 14.51 -4.82 15.59
N ARG A 28 15.43 -5.73 15.94
CA ARG A 28 15.08 -6.95 16.70
C ARG A 28 14.51 -6.62 18.08
N ASP A 29 15.06 -5.62 18.75
CA ASP A 29 14.51 -5.15 20.02
C ASP A 29 13.12 -4.54 19.87
N GLY A 30 12.89 -3.82 18.78
CA GLY A 30 11.57 -3.31 18.41
C GLY A 30 10.56 -4.43 18.16
N ILE A 31 10.93 -5.46 17.42
CA ILE A 31 10.09 -6.66 17.20
C ILE A 31 9.77 -7.34 18.52
N ALA A 32 10.76 -7.54 19.40
CA ALA A 32 10.56 -8.12 20.72
C ALA A 32 9.59 -7.27 21.56
N ALA A 33 9.71 -5.94 21.50
CA ALA A 33 8.80 -5.02 22.17
C ALA A 33 7.36 -5.14 21.62
N VAL A 34 7.20 -5.16 20.29
CA VAL A 34 5.89 -5.33 19.64
C VAL A 34 5.27 -6.66 20.04
N ARG A 35 6.00 -7.78 19.96
CA ARG A 35 5.53 -9.12 20.37
C ARG A 35 5.06 -9.14 21.82
N ALA A 36 5.79 -8.51 22.73
CA ALA A 36 5.40 -8.41 24.13
C ALA A 36 4.08 -7.63 24.33
N ARG A 37 3.77 -6.68 23.44
CA ARG A 37 2.54 -5.87 23.51
C ARG A 37 1.36 -6.45 22.73
N LEU A 38 1.59 -7.33 21.75
CA LEU A 38 0.50 -8.12 21.16
C LEU A 38 -0.24 -8.97 22.19
N GLN A 39 0.48 -9.47 23.21
CA GLN A 39 -0.14 -10.18 24.33
C GLN A 39 -1.18 -9.31 25.09
N LEU A 40 -0.97 -7.99 25.17
CA LEU A 40 -1.93 -7.07 25.78
C LEU A 40 -3.18 -6.87 24.92
N LEU A 41 -3.02 -6.97 23.60
CA LEU A 41 -4.12 -6.96 22.63
C LEU A 41 -4.82 -8.32 22.53
N ARG A 42 -4.31 -9.35 23.23
CA ARG A 42 -4.78 -10.75 23.11
C ARG A 42 -4.79 -11.23 21.65
N ALA A 43 -3.79 -10.75 20.90
CA ALA A 43 -3.52 -11.16 19.53
C ALA A 43 -2.21 -11.95 19.51
N SER A 44 -2.21 -13.03 18.75
CA SER A 44 -0.99 -13.73 18.36
C SER A 44 -0.40 -13.12 17.08
N PRO A 45 0.88 -13.34 16.76
CA PRO A 45 1.42 -12.98 15.44
C PRO A 45 0.59 -13.57 14.28
N GLU A 46 0.05 -14.77 14.44
CA GLU A 46 -0.78 -15.46 13.46
C GLU A 46 -2.12 -14.76 13.21
N ASP A 47 -2.71 -14.14 14.25
CA ASP A 47 -3.94 -13.33 14.12
C ASP A 47 -3.76 -12.11 13.20
N LEU A 48 -2.51 -11.69 13.02
CA LEU A 48 -2.12 -10.60 12.14
C LEU A 48 -1.80 -11.06 10.73
N SER A 49 -1.84 -12.36 10.41
CA SER A 49 -1.62 -12.83 9.05
C SER A 49 -2.69 -12.29 8.10
N ASN A 50 -2.30 -12.00 6.86
CA ASN A 50 -3.26 -11.83 5.78
C ASN A 50 -3.89 -13.18 5.39
N PRO A 51 -5.20 -13.20 5.08
CA PRO A 51 -5.90 -14.42 4.70
C PRO A 51 -5.46 -14.91 3.31
N ALA A 52 -5.66 -16.20 3.02
CA ALA A 52 -5.38 -16.77 1.70
C ALA A 52 -6.20 -16.07 0.61
N ARG A 53 -5.54 -15.62 -0.46
CA ARG A 53 -6.16 -14.79 -1.51
C ARG A 53 -6.39 -15.59 -2.78
N TRP A 54 -7.05 -14.95 -3.74
CA TRP A 54 -6.93 -15.36 -5.13
C TRP A 54 -5.45 -15.27 -5.53
N THR A 55 -4.94 -16.28 -6.23
CA THR A 55 -3.56 -16.28 -6.71
C THR A 55 -3.37 -15.11 -7.66
N LEU A 56 -2.63 -14.10 -7.21
CA LEU A 56 -2.29 -12.94 -8.03
C LEU A 56 -1.05 -13.29 -8.87
N PRO A 57 -1.06 -13.05 -10.21
CA PRO A 57 0.08 -13.31 -11.06
C PRO A 57 1.34 -12.61 -10.53
N HIS A 58 2.50 -13.26 -10.68
CA HIS A 58 3.82 -12.69 -10.40
C HIS A 58 4.09 -12.28 -8.96
N THR A 59 3.30 -12.74 -8.01
CA THR A 59 3.52 -12.44 -6.60
C THR A 59 4.77 -13.17 -6.10
N THR A 60 5.72 -12.43 -5.53
CA THR A 60 6.99 -12.99 -5.03
C THR A 60 6.78 -13.68 -3.67
N PRO A 61 7.37 -14.88 -3.43
CA PRO A 61 7.23 -15.60 -2.17
C PRO A 61 7.60 -14.79 -0.92
N HIS A 62 8.65 -13.98 -0.98
CA HIS A 62 9.07 -13.15 0.16
C HIS A 62 8.04 -12.07 0.54
N ILE A 63 7.35 -11.49 -0.45
CA ILE A 63 6.31 -10.50 -0.17
C ILE A 63 5.13 -11.18 0.52
N GLU A 64 4.75 -12.38 0.08
CA GLU A 64 3.71 -13.17 0.76
C GLU A 64 4.15 -13.57 2.18
N GLU A 65 5.42 -13.91 2.39
CA GLU A 65 5.97 -14.14 3.73
C GLU A 65 5.81 -12.90 4.62
N PHE A 66 6.09 -11.70 4.10
CA PHE A 66 5.93 -10.46 4.89
C PHE A 66 4.48 -10.18 5.25
N LEU A 67 3.54 -10.47 4.35
CA LEU A 67 2.12 -10.26 4.58
C LEU A 67 1.49 -11.32 5.49
N THR A 68 2.09 -12.51 5.57
CA THR A 68 1.66 -13.61 6.46
C THR A 68 2.34 -13.54 7.83
N ARG A 69 3.57 -12.99 7.90
CA ARG A 69 4.35 -12.80 9.13
C ARG A 69 4.67 -11.32 9.37
N PRO A 70 3.66 -10.45 9.51
CA PRO A 70 3.85 -8.99 9.51
C PRO A 70 4.69 -8.46 10.66
N VAL A 71 4.77 -9.20 11.77
CA VAL A 71 5.57 -8.81 12.94
C VAL A 71 7.07 -8.98 12.68
N ASP A 72 7.45 -9.97 11.85
CA ASP A 72 8.85 -10.32 11.58
C ASP A 72 9.40 -9.70 10.29
N ALA A 73 8.49 -9.30 9.38
CA ALA A 73 8.82 -8.65 8.11
C ALA A 73 9.93 -7.57 8.17
N PRO A 74 9.95 -6.62 9.13
CA PRO A 74 10.97 -5.57 9.14
C PRO A 74 12.39 -6.09 9.40
N ALA A 75 12.57 -7.25 10.05
CA ALA A 75 13.91 -7.81 10.24
C ALA A 75 14.52 -8.21 8.89
N ALA A 76 13.76 -8.93 8.06
CA ALA A 76 14.21 -9.32 6.74
C ALA A 76 14.47 -8.10 5.83
N LEU A 77 13.56 -7.12 5.82
CA LEU A 77 13.75 -5.88 5.06
C LEU A 77 14.98 -5.09 5.51
N ARG A 78 15.22 -5.00 6.82
CA ARG A 78 16.42 -4.35 7.37
C ARG A 78 17.68 -5.13 7.01
N ASP A 79 17.68 -6.45 7.14
CA ASP A 79 18.83 -7.29 6.79
C ASP A 79 19.18 -7.14 5.30
N TRP A 80 18.18 -6.93 4.43
CA TRP A 80 18.39 -6.57 3.02
C TRP A 80 18.99 -5.18 2.84
N CYS A 81 18.49 -4.16 3.54
CA CYS A 81 19.11 -2.82 3.52
C CYS A 81 20.57 -2.87 3.98
N LEU A 82 20.87 -3.62 5.04
CA LEU A 82 22.25 -3.80 5.51
C LEU A 82 23.11 -4.56 4.50
N ALA A 83 22.57 -5.57 3.85
CA ALA A 83 23.27 -6.31 2.81
C ALA A 83 23.65 -5.40 1.63
N VAL A 84 22.81 -4.43 1.26
CA VAL A 84 23.18 -3.38 0.28
C VAL A 84 24.22 -2.44 0.87
N ARG A 85 24.07 -2.00 2.12
CA ARG A 85 25.00 -1.05 2.75
C ARG A 85 26.42 -1.60 2.84
N ASP A 86 26.53 -2.88 3.20
CA ASP A 86 27.76 -3.58 3.55
C ASP A 86 28.30 -4.45 2.41
N SER A 87 27.70 -4.36 1.23
CA SER A 87 28.11 -5.07 0.01
C SER A 87 29.60 -4.89 -0.30
N GLU A 88 30.24 -6.00 -0.69
CA GLU A 88 31.67 -6.05 -1.02
C GLU A 88 31.97 -5.48 -2.42
N GLY A 89 30.95 -5.32 -3.27
CA GLY A 89 31.09 -4.76 -4.61
C GLY A 89 29.89 -4.97 -5.54
N PRO A 90 29.95 -4.43 -6.76
CA PRO A 90 28.96 -4.58 -7.84
C PRO A 90 28.38 -5.99 -8.11
N GLY A 91 29.20 -7.03 -8.08
CA GLY A 91 28.77 -8.41 -8.28
C GLY A 91 28.03 -8.97 -7.06
N ASP A 92 28.43 -8.56 -5.85
CA ASP A 92 27.72 -8.87 -4.61
C ASP A 92 26.36 -8.15 -4.55
N ASP A 93 26.29 -6.89 -5.01
CA ASP A 93 25.02 -6.16 -5.15
C ASP A 93 24.02 -6.90 -6.04
N ILE A 94 24.46 -7.35 -7.21
CA ILE A 94 23.61 -8.08 -8.16
C ILE A 94 23.18 -9.43 -7.60
N ALA A 95 24.09 -10.18 -6.98
CA ALA A 95 23.78 -11.48 -6.41
C ALA A 95 22.76 -11.37 -5.26
N ARG A 96 22.94 -10.40 -4.36
CA ARG A 96 22.02 -10.17 -3.23
C ARG A 96 20.65 -9.72 -3.72
N ALA A 97 20.61 -8.76 -4.64
CA ALA A 97 19.35 -8.28 -5.20
C ALA A 97 18.63 -9.37 -6.02
N GLY A 98 19.40 -10.22 -6.73
CA GLY A 98 18.88 -11.38 -7.44
C GLY A 98 18.34 -12.47 -6.50
N GLY A 99 18.95 -12.67 -5.34
CA GLY A 99 18.45 -13.57 -4.29
C GLY A 99 17.03 -13.23 -3.84
N TRP A 100 16.67 -11.93 -3.78
CA TRP A 100 15.32 -11.48 -3.41
C TRP A 100 14.27 -11.75 -4.48
N LEU A 101 14.67 -11.69 -5.75
CA LEU A 101 13.77 -11.99 -6.87
C LEU A 101 13.48 -13.50 -6.99
N GLY A 102 14.19 -14.32 -6.20
CA GLY A 102 14.09 -15.77 -6.16
C GLY A 102 15.08 -16.42 -7.13
N SER A 103 15.92 -17.32 -6.61
CA SER A 103 16.84 -18.13 -7.41
C SER A 103 16.06 -19.28 -8.08
N GLY A 104 15.40 -18.98 -9.19
CA GLY A 104 14.83 -20.01 -10.06
C GLY A 104 15.90 -20.87 -10.74
N GLU A 105 15.51 -22.00 -11.32
CA GLU A 105 16.39 -22.77 -12.18
C GLU A 105 16.75 -21.96 -13.44
N VAL A 106 18.04 -21.85 -13.73
CA VAL A 106 18.53 -21.21 -14.96
C VAL A 106 18.17 -22.11 -16.15
N SER A 107 17.57 -21.52 -17.19
CA SER A 107 17.18 -22.27 -18.37
C SER A 107 18.39 -22.75 -19.18
N GLY A 108 18.68 -24.04 -19.09
CA GLY A 108 19.73 -24.70 -19.87
C GLY A 108 21.17 -24.39 -19.43
N THR A 109 22.12 -25.01 -20.11
CA THR A 109 23.55 -24.77 -19.87
C THR A 109 24.04 -23.70 -20.83
N PRO A 110 24.70 -22.64 -20.35
CA PRO A 110 25.22 -21.62 -21.23
C PRO A 110 26.29 -22.22 -22.15
N LEU A 111 26.23 -21.88 -23.44
CA LEU A 111 27.16 -22.40 -24.41
C LEU A 111 28.50 -21.71 -24.23
N ARG A 112 29.55 -22.48 -23.94
CA ARG A 112 30.90 -21.96 -23.98
C ARG A 112 31.22 -21.61 -25.44
N PRO A 113 31.61 -20.36 -25.76
CA PRO A 113 31.90 -20.00 -27.12
C PRO A 113 33.06 -20.84 -27.68
N ALA A 114 32.90 -21.38 -28.91
CA ALA A 114 33.82 -22.37 -29.47
C ALA A 114 35.20 -21.80 -29.86
N ASP A 115 35.26 -20.52 -30.27
CA ASP A 115 36.49 -19.89 -30.77
C ASP A 115 37.10 -18.93 -29.72
N PRO A 116 38.43 -18.95 -29.51
CA PRO A 116 39.13 -17.97 -28.67
C PRO A 116 39.03 -16.55 -29.27
N LEU A 117 39.16 -15.52 -28.45
CA LEU A 117 39.14 -14.13 -28.89
C LEU A 117 40.31 -13.86 -29.87
N PRO A 118 40.07 -13.36 -31.09
CA PRO A 118 41.12 -13.10 -32.07
C PRO A 118 41.91 -11.81 -31.77
N GLY A 119 43.24 -11.88 -31.82
CA GLY A 119 44.17 -10.73 -31.69
C GLY A 119 44.74 -10.49 -30.28
N PRO A 120 45.75 -9.59 -30.13
CA PRO A 120 46.39 -9.34 -28.84
C PRO A 120 45.50 -8.45 -27.96
N VAL A 121 44.52 -9.04 -27.29
CA VAL A 121 43.71 -8.37 -26.25
C VAL A 121 44.43 -8.50 -24.90
N PRO A 122 44.62 -7.41 -24.12
CA PRO A 122 45.21 -7.48 -22.77
C PRO A 122 44.43 -8.43 -21.86
N GLU A 123 45.11 -9.20 -21.00
CA GLU A 123 44.46 -10.23 -20.17
C GLU A 123 43.26 -9.71 -19.36
N PRO A 124 43.33 -8.58 -18.62
CA PRO A 124 42.15 -8.07 -17.88
C PRO A 124 40.93 -7.77 -18.77
N ALA A 125 41.12 -7.21 -19.97
CA ALA A 125 40.02 -6.99 -20.91
C ALA A 125 39.53 -8.30 -21.54
N ARG A 126 40.42 -9.27 -21.75
CA ARG A 126 40.07 -10.59 -22.29
C ARG A 126 39.14 -11.34 -21.34
N GLU A 127 39.45 -11.34 -20.04
CA GLU A 127 38.61 -11.99 -19.02
C GLU A 127 37.19 -11.42 -19.01
N ILE A 128 37.04 -10.09 -19.08
CA ILE A 128 35.72 -9.44 -19.13
C ILE A 128 35.00 -9.84 -20.43
N LEU A 129 35.64 -9.76 -21.60
CA LEU A 129 35.00 -10.10 -22.87
C LEU A 129 34.54 -11.56 -22.94
N GLU A 130 35.30 -12.50 -22.38
CA GLU A 130 34.88 -13.91 -22.28
C GLU A 130 33.63 -14.06 -21.41
N ALA A 131 33.58 -13.35 -20.27
CA ALA A 131 32.41 -13.32 -19.40
C ALA A 131 31.19 -12.70 -20.12
N LEU A 132 31.37 -11.64 -20.91
CA LEU A 132 30.30 -11.03 -21.70
C LEU A 132 29.74 -11.98 -22.75
N ARG A 133 30.58 -12.75 -23.46
CA ARG A 133 30.08 -13.78 -24.42
C ARG A 133 29.23 -14.83 -23.75
N MET A 134 29.63 -15.27 -22.56
CA MET A 134 28.87 -16.23 -21.77
C MET A 134 27.56 -15.61 -21.25
N ALA A 135 27.61 -14.36 -20.81
CA ALA A 135 26.44 -13.59 -20.39
C ALA A 135 25.43 -13.43 -21.54
N GLU A 136 25.88 -13.14 -22.77
CA GLU A 136 25.00 -13.06 -23.95
C GLU A 136 24.31 -14.39 -24.27
N SER A 137 25.00 -15.53 -24.08
CA SER A 137 24.36 -16.84 -24.21
C SER A 137 23.22 -17.01 -23.19
N LEU A 138 23.44 -16.61 -21.93
CA LEU A 138 22.42 -16.66 -20.89
C LEU A 138 21.27 -15.69 -21.17
N ILE A 139 21.55 -14.47 -21.62
CA ILE A 139 20.54 -13.48 -22.01
C ILE A 139 19.64 -14.04 -23.11
N ARG A 140 20.22 -14.65 -24.15
CA ARG A 140 19.46 -15.25 -25.26
C ARG A 140 18.56 -16.40 -24.80
N LEU A 141 19.04 -17.23 -23.88
CA LEU A 141 18.22 -18.29 -23.26
C LEU A 141 17.08 -17.68 -22.43
N SER A 142 17.38 -16.62 -21.69
CA SER A 142 16.44 -15.94 -20.78
C SER A 142 15.20 -15.37 -21.48
N ILE A 143 15.35 -14.97 -22.75
CA ILE A 143 14.29 -14.38 -23.57
C ILE A 143 13.81 -15.28 -24.71
N ARG A 144 14.33 -16.51 -24.81
CA ARG A 144 14.12 -17.41 -25.96
C ARG A 144 12.64 -17.68 -26.21
N ASP A 145 11.88 -17.87 -25.13
CA ASP A 145 10.50 -18.32 -25.19
C ASP A 145 9.51 -17.14 -25.32
N LEU A 146 9.99 -15.89 -25.24
CA LEU A 146 9.24 -14.68 -25.57
C LEU A 146 9.31 -14.41 -27.08
N SER A 147 8.14 -14.35 -27.72
CA SER A 147 8.05 -13.96 -29.13
C SER A 147 8.40 -12.47 -29.34
N GLY A 148 8.73 -12.09 -30.58
CA GLY A 148 9.03 -10.70 -30.92
C GLY A 148 7.87 -9.73 -30.59
N SER A 149 6.62 -10.13 -30.85
CA SER A 149 5.45 -9.31 -30.54
C SER A 149 5.20 -9.17 -29.04
N GLU A 150 5.45 -10.22 -28.26
CA GLU A 150 5.34 -10.16 -26.79
C GLU A 150 6.39 -9.23 -26.18
N ARG A 151 7.62 -9.24 -26.71
CA ARG A 151 8.64 -8.27 -26.29
C ARG A 151 8.20 -6.83 -26.57
N GLU A 152 7.69 -6.54 -27.76
CA GLU A 152 7.14 -5.20 -28.07
C GLU A 152 5.96 -4.82 -27.17
N ASP A 153 5.10 -5.77 -26.82
CA ASP A 153 3.97 -5.54 -25.90
C ASP A 153 4.43 -5.18 -24.48
N ILE A 154 5.50 -5.83 -23.99
CA ILE A 154 6.13 -5.52 -22.70
C ILE A 154 6.73 -4.11 -22.73
N LEU A 155 7.43 -3.74 -23.80
CA LEU A 155 7.98 -2.38 -23.96
C LEU A 155 6.86 -1.33 -23.97
N ALA A 156 5.80 -1.57 -24.74
CA ALA A 156 4.66 -0.64 -24.86
C ALA A 156 3.92 -0.45 -23.52
N LEU A 157 3.73 -1.52 -22.73
CA LEU A 157 3.08 -1.43 -21.42
C LEU A 157 3.80 -0.48 -20.46
N HIS A 158 5.12 -0.38 -20.56
CA HIS A 158 5.96 0.46 -19.71
C HIS A 158 6.36 1.80 -20.36
N GLU A 159 5.64 2.20 -21.40
CA GLU A 159 5.89 3.46 -22.15
C GLU A 159 7.31 3.54 -22.76
N PHE A 160 7.99 2.40 -22.93
CA PHE A 160 9.29 2.37 -23.58
C PHE A 160 9.11 2.57 -25.09
N PRO A 161 9.96 3.39 -25.76
CA PRO A 161 9.87 3.60 -27.21
C PRO A 161 9.87 2.27 -27.97
N SER A 162 8.78 1.98 -28.69
CA SER A 162 8.56 0.72 -29.40
C SER A 162 7.96 0.96 -30.79
N GLY A 163 7.94 -0.08 -31.64
CA GLY A 163 7.38 0.03 -33.00
C GLY A 163 5.85 0.15 -33.04
N ARG A 164 5.16 0.01 -31.90
CA ARG A 164 3.70 0.14 -31.79
C ARG A 164 3.31 1.60 -31.56
N SER A 165 2.35 2.07 -32.38
CA SER A 165 1.72 3.38 -32.19
C SER A 165 1.10 3.48 -30.80
N SER A 166 1.21 4.66 -30.16
CA SER A 166 0.64 5.04 -28.85
C SER A 166 -0.89 5.05 -28.78
N ALA A 167 -1.55 4.29 -29.66
CA ALA A 167 -2.98 4.18 -29.72
C ALA A 167 -3.55 3.55 -28.44
N SER A 168 -4.75 4.02 -28.09
CA SER A 168 -5.49 3.68 -26.89
C SER A 168 -5.87 2.18 -26.64
N PRO A 169 -5.81 1.23 -27.60
CA PRO A 169 -6.01 -0.21 -27.33
C PRO A 169 -4.94 -0.84 -26.40
N LEU A 170 -3.73 -0.26 -26.33
CA LEU A 170 -2.57 -0.78 -25.57
C LEU A 170 -2.70 -0.67 -24.03
N LEU A 171 -3.86 -0.25 -23.51
CA LEU A 171 -4.08 -0.08 -22.07
C LEU A 171 -5.38 -0.72 -21.57
N SER A 172 -6.06 -1.51 -22.41
CA SER A 172 -7.21 -2.30 -21.98
C SER A 172 -6.82 -3.28 -20.86
N PRO A 173 -7.72 -3.59 -19.91
CA PRO A 173 -7.46 -4.62 -18.90
C PRO A 173 -7.04 -5.97 -19.51
N ARG A 174 -7.67 -6.35 -20.64
CA ARG A 174 -7.33 -7.56 -21.41
C ARG A 174 -5.90 -7.54 -21.95
N PHE A 175 -5.47 -6.43 -22.55
CA PHE A 175 -4.10 -6.26 -23.01
C PHE A 175 -3.12 -6.41 -21.86
N LYS A 176 -3.32 -5.66 -20.76
CA LYS A 176 -2.44 -5.72 -19.58
C LYS A 176 -2.30 -7.15 -19.04
N ARG A 177 -3.42 -7.86 -18.87
CA ARG A 177 -3.42 -9.27 -18.45
C ARG A 177 -2.61 -10.15 -19.40
N ALA A 178 -2.74 -9.97 -20.72
CA ALA A 178 -1.98 -10.74 -21.70
C ALA A 178 -0.47 -10.49 -21.60
N VAL A 179 -0.06 -9.22 -21.40
CA VAL A 179 1.36 -8.87 -21.22
C VAL A 179 1.92 -9.45 -19.92
N TYR A 180 1.21 -9.32 -18.79
CA TYR A 180 1.65 -9.97 -17.56
C TYR A 180 1.71 -11.49 -17.74
N LYS A 181 0.76 -12.12 -18.41
CA LYS A 181 0.82 -13.56 -18.67
C LYS A 181 2.03 -13.97 -19.51
N SER A 182 2.43 -13.20 -20.52
CA SER A 182 3.60 -13.53 -21.35
C SER A 182 4.91 -13.52 -20.55
N LEU A 183 5.00 -12.70 -19.50
CA LEU A 183 6.18 -12.60 -18.62
C LEU A 183 6.44 -13.87 -17.79
N GLU A 184 5.50 -14.82 -17.74
CA GLU A 184 5.77 -16.17 -17.20
C GLU A 184 6.83 -16.93 -18.01
N LYS A 185 7.04 -16.56 -19.28
CA LYS A 185 8.03 -17.17 -20.19
C LYS A 185 9.43 -16.57 -20.05
N PHE A 186 9.59 -15.48 -19.29
CA PHE A 186 10.88 -14.83 -19.08
C PHE A 186 11.67 -15.55 -17.98
N ASP A 187 12.84 -16.10 -18.33
CA ASP A 187 13.77 -16.66 -17.35
C ASP A 187 14.62 -15.54 -16.72
N GLN A 188 14.07 -15.03 -15.63
CA GLN A 188 14.69 -14.00 -14.81
C GLN A 188 15.98 -14.48 -14.12
N ALA A 189 16.07 -15.75 -13.73
CA ALA A 189 17.24 -16.27 -13.03
C ALA A 189 18.46 -16.31 -13.95
N GLY A 190 18.28 -16.75 -15.21
CA GLY A 190 19.30 -16.70 -16.24
C GLY A 190 19.80 -15.29 -16.50
N MET A 191 18.90 -14.30 -16.56
CA MET A 191 19.25 -12.89 -16.78
C MET A 191 20.08 -12.32 -15.63
N LEU A 192 19.69 -12.59 -14.38
CA LEU A 192 20.44 -12.16 -13.20
C LEU A 192 21.81 -12.83 -13.15
N ARG A 193 21.91 -14.11 -13.51
CA ARG A 193 23.19 -14.83 -13.56
C ARG A 193 24.12 -14.28 -14.63
N ALA A 194 23.57 -13.86 -15.78
CA ALA A 194 24.34 -13.20 -16.83
C ALA A 194 24.98 -11.89 -16.32
N ALA A 195 24.19 -11.09 -15.59
CA ALA A 195 24.66 -9.83 -15.01
C ALA A 195 25.70 -10.05 -13.90
N GLU A 196 25.47 -11.01 -13.02
CA GLU A 196 26.41 -11.37 -11.95
C GLU A 196 27.75 -11.82 -12.55
N LEU A 197 27.72 -12.64 -13.60
CA LEU A 197 28.93 -13.10 -14.29
C LEU A 197 29.72 -11.92 -14.87
N ALA A 198 29.03 -11.01 -15.57
CA ALA A 198 29.65 -9.82 -16.14
C ALA A 198 30.26 -8.94 -15.03
N ALA A 199 29.51 -8.64 -13.97
CA ALA A 199 29.97 -7.77 -12.89
C ALA A 199 31.17 -8.35 -12.12
N ARG A 200 31.13 -9.65 -11.75
CA ARG A 200 32.25 -10.32 -11.06
C ARG A 200 33.52 -10.35 -11.91
N SER A 201 33.39 -10.47 -13.23
CA SER A 201 34.55 -10.39 -14.13
C SER A 201 35.20 -9.00 -14.10
N VAL A 202 34.39 -7.94 -14.05
CA VAL A 202 34.89 -6.56 -13.92
C VAL A 202 35.55 -6.36 -12.56
N GLU A 203 34.92 -6.78 -11.47
CA GLU A 203 35.49 -6.66 -10.11
C GLU A 203 36.87 -7.33 -10.00
N LYS A 204 37.02 -8.52 -10.59
CA LYS A 204 38.29 -9.24 -10.61
C LYS A 204 39.36 -8.50 -11.40
N ALA A 205 39.01 -7.94 -12.55
CA ALA A 205 39.94 -7.27 -13.47
C ALA A 205 40.25 -5.81 -13.08
N LEU A 206 39.36 -5.15 -12.33
CA LEU A 206 39.45 -3.71 -12.05
C LEU A 206 40.75 -3.28 -11.34
N PRO A 207 41.31 -4.02 -10.36
CA PRO A 207 42.60 -3.67 -9.77
C PRO A 207 43.73 -3.58 -10.79
N ASP A 208 43.81 -4.52 -11.73
CA ASP A 208 44.83 -4.52 -12.78
C ASP A 208 44.59 -3.39 -13.80
N ILE A 209 43.33 -3.11 -14.14
CA ILE A 209 42.94 -2.01 -15.04
C ILE A 209 43.34 -0.64 -14.44
N ARG A 210 43.17 -0.44 -13.13
CA ARG A 210 43.60 0.80 -12.44
C ARG A 210 45.10 1.04 -12.55
N ASP A 211 45.89 -0.02 -12.60
CA ASP A 211 47.35 0.07 -12.69
C ASP A 211 47.84 0.32 -14.12
N TRP A 212 47.01 0.17 -15.15
CA TRP A 212 47.40 0.34 -16.56
C TRP A 212 48.00 1.71 -16.85
N SER A 213 47.43 2.79 -16.30
CA SER A 213 47.94 4.16 -16.49
C SER A 213 49.35 4.36 -15.92
N SER A 214 49.76 3.55 -14.93
CA SER A 214 51.05 3.65 -14.24
C SER A 214 52.16 2.76 -14.80
N ARG A 215 51.81 1.63 -15.45
CA ARG A 215 52.77 0.57 -15.81
C ARG A 215 53.39 0.68 -17.21
N GLY A 216 52.94 1.61 -18.06
CA GLY A 216 53.64 1.98 -19.29
C GLY A 216 53.77 0.94 -20.42
N SER A 217 53.29 -0.31 -20.29
CA SER A 217 53.25 -1.27 -21.41
C SER A 217 52.33 -2.47 -21.15
N ASP A 218 51.29 -2.61 -21.99
CA ASP A 218 50.59 -3.83 -22.47
C ASP A 218 49.23 -3.48 -23.14
N TRP A 219 48.76 -2.24 -23.00
CA TRP A 219 47.55 -1.72 -23.62
C TRP A 219 47.86 -0.62 -24.64
N THR A 220 47.08 -0.56 -25.72
CA THR A 220 47.14 0.51 -26.74
C THR A 220 45.74 1.07 -26.94
N PRO A 221 45.54 2.40 -26.87
CA PRO A 221 44.26 3.01 -27.21
C PRO A 221 43.76 2.58 -28.59
N GLY A 222 42.45 2.49 -28.72
CA GLY A 222 41.79 2.20 -29.99
C GLY A 222 40.73 1.11 -29.92
N ARG A 223 40.09 0.93 -31.07
CA ARG A 223 38.95 0.04 -31.26
C ARG A 223 39.37 -1.29 -31.88
N ARG A 224 38.93 -2.40 -31.30
CA ARG A 224 39.25 -3.76 -31.73
C ARG A 224 37.97 -4.57 -31.86
N LYS A 225 37.79 -5.24 -33.02
CA LYS A 225 36.64 -6.11 -33.24
C LYS A 225 36.79 -7.40 -32.47
N THR A 226 35.74 -7.83 -31.80
CA THR A 226 35.71 -9.11 -31.10
C THR A 226 34.38 -9.84 -31.35
N PRO A 227 34.33 -11.17 -31.20
CA PRO A 227 33.09 -11.94 -31.23
C PRO A 227 32.03 -11.54 -30.20
N ALA A 228 32.40 -10.81 -29.14
CA ALA A 228 31.49 -10.30 -28.11
C ALA A 228 30.91 -8.92 -28.46
N GLY A 229 31.32 -8.32 -29.58
CA GLY A 229 31.21 -6.88 -29.84
C GLY A 229 32.56 -6.18 -29.70
N ASP A 230 32.63 -4.90 -30.04
CA ASP A 230 33.90 -4.19 -30.11
C ASP A 230 34.44 -3.87 -28.70
N LEU A 231 35.76 -3.99 -28.54
CA LEU A 231 36.53 -3.47 -27.43
C LEU A 231 37.04 -2.07 -27.79
N LEU A 232 36.78 -1.09 -26.94
CA LEU A 232 37.30 0.27 -27.07
C LEU A 232 38.14 0.61 -25.83
N ILE A 233 39.42 0.94 -26.03
CA ILE A 233 40.30 1.41 -24.95
C ILE A 233 40.60 2.89 -25.18
N GLY A 234 40.21 3.75 -24.23
CA GLY A 234 40.53 5.17 -24.15
C GLY A 234 41.90 5.42 -23.53
N GLY A 235 42.44 6.62 -23.71
CA GLY A 235 43.72 7.02 -23.11
C GLY A 235 43.54 7.53 -21.67
N PRO A 236 44.59 8.10 -21.07
CA PRO A 236 44.47 8.88 -19.83
C PRO A 236 44.12 10.36 -20.10
N GLY A 237 43.86 10.73 -21.36
CA GLY A 237 43.54 12.10 -21.78
C GLY A 237 42.03 12.32 -21.86
N ASP A 238 41.64 13.54 -22.20
CA ASP A 238 40.22 13.91 -22.30
C ASP A 238 39.59 13.30 -23.57
N ASP A 239 38.58 12.45 -23.40
CA ASP A 239 37.91 11.75 -24.49
C ASP A 239 36.44 12.18 -24.66
N ARG A 240 35.91 12.04 -25.88
CA ARG A 240 34.50 12.30 -26.21
C ARG A 240 33.90 11.12 -26.94
N TYR A 241 32.81 10.59 -26.40
CA TYR A 241 32.12 9.40 -26.90
C TYR A 241 30.73 9.75 -27.41
N SER A 242 30.58 9.86 -28.74
CA SER A 242 29.30 10.08 -29.41
C SER A 242 28.50 8.78 -29.58
N PRO A 243 27.20 8.85 -29.95
CA PRO A 243 26.42 7.65 -30.28
C PRO A 243 27.09 6.74 -31.31
N ARG A 244 27.79 7.33 -32.30
CA ARG A 244 28.51 6.60 -33.34
C ARG A 244 29.74 5.87 -32.81
N ASP A 245 30.43 6.46 -31.82
CA ASP A 245 31.63 5.86 -31.24
C ASP A 245 31.28 4.64 -30.38
N LEU A 246 30.12 4.70 -29.70
CA LEU A 246 29.60 3.64 -28.83
C LEU A 246 28.82 2.54 -29.57
N GLU A 247 28.47 2.75 -30.85
CA GLU A 247 27.73 1.77 -31.64
C GLU A 247 28.50 0.45 -31.74
N GLY A 248 27.90 -0.68 -31.33
CA GLY A 248 28.53 -2.00 -31.40
C GLY A 248 29.65 -2.25 -30.39
N VAL A 249 29.93 -1.32 -29.47
CA VAL A 249 30.91 -1.50 -28.39
C VAL A 249 30.28 -2.34 -27.26
N ALA A 250 30.96 -3.44 -26.91
CA ALA A 250 30.57 -4.30 -25.78
C ALA A 250 31.37 -4.00 -24.52
N LEU A 251 32.64 -3.62 -24.66
CA LEU A 251 33.50 -3.22 -23.55
C LEU A 251 34.24 -1.93 -23.88
N LEU A 252 34.03 -0.89 -23.08
CA LEU A 252 34.81 0.34 -23.09
C LEU A 252 35.62 0.43 -21.79
N ILE A 253 36.92 0.67 -21.90
CA ILE A 253 37.80 0.96 -20.77
C ILE A 253 38.49 2.29 -21.03
N ASP A 254 38.13 3.31 -20.26
CA ASP A 254 38.76 4.63 -20.28
C ASP A 254 39.67 4.78 -19.05
N LEU A 255 40.91 5.23 -19.28
CA LEU A 255 41.99 5.16 -18.29
C LEU A 255 42.25 6.48 -17.55
N GLY A 256 41.50 7.55 -17.84
CA GLY A 256 41.66 8.81 -17.14
C GLY A 256 41.04 10.01 -17.85
N GLY A 257 41.53 11.21 -17.55
CA GLY A 257 41.07 12.43 -18.21
C GLY A 257 39.68 12.93 -17.78
N ASN A 258 39.20 13.91 -18.54
CA ASN A 258 37.88 14.52 -18.42
C ASN A 258 37.00 14.09 -19.61
N ASN A 259 36.05 13.20 -19.36
CA ASN A 259 35.36 12.49 -20.43
C ASN A 259 33.93 12.97 -20.62
N LEU A 260 33.49 13.07 -21.88
CA LEU A 260 32.10 13.40 -22.23
C LEU A 260 31.46 12.25 -23.01
N TYR A 261 30.33 11.76 -22.52
CA TYR A 261 29.47 10.79 -23.19
C TYR A 261 28.19 11.48 -23.67
N SER A 262 28.01 11.59 -24.97
CA SER A 262 26.75 12.07 -25.56
C SER A 262 25.82 10.96 -26.07
N GLY A 263 26.35 9.73 -26.22
CA GLY A 263 25.55 8.54 -26.53
C GLY A 263 25.18 7.69 -25.31
N ALA A 264 24.44 6.60 -25.54
CA ALA A 264 23.99 5.66 -24.51
C ALA A 264 25.14 4.78 -23.95
N ALA A 265 26.01 5.37 -23.13
CA ALA A 265 27.09 4.65 -22.44
C ALA A 265 26.55 3.48 -21.61
N ALA A 266 27.10 2.28 -21.86
CA ALA A 266 26.66 1.01 -21.28
C ALA A 266 25.15 0.70 -21.48
N GLY A 267 24.50 1.28 -22.50
CA GLY A 267 23.09 1.01 -22.81
C GLY A 267 22.91 -0.30 -23.56
N ALA A 268 22.47 -1.34 -22.86
CA ALA A 268 22.29 -2.68 -23.40
C ALA A 268 20.87 -2.92 -23.90
N ARG A 269 20.76 -3.33 -25.16
CA ARG A 269 19.50 -3.70 -25.81
C ARG A 269 19.27 -5.21 -25.69
N THR A 270 18.19 -5.67 -26.31
CA THR A 270 17.79 -7.08 -26.34
C THR A 270 18.94 -7.96 -26.84
N GLY A 271 19.38 -8.90 -25.99
CA GLY A 271 20.43 -9.86 -26.35
C GLY A 271 21.86 -9.38 -26.15
N GLU A 272 22.07 -8.14 -25.67
CA GLU A 272 23.40 -7.53 -25.52
C GLU A 272 23.87 -7.54 -24.06
N ALA A 273 25.18 -7.70 -23.86
CA ALA A 273 25.86 -7.39 -22.60
C ALA A 273 26.88 -6.28 -22.85
N LYS A 274 26.75 -5.14 -22.17
CA LYS A 274 27.64 -3.97 -22.32
C LYS A 274 28.22 -3.51 -21.00
N VAL A 275 29.51 -3.21 -21.02
CA VAL A 275 30.27 -2.70 -19.88
C VAL A 275 31.03 -1.46 -20.31
N VAL A 276 30.96 -0.41 -19.50
CA VAL A 276 31.82 0.76 -19.61
C VAL A 276 32.51 0.95 -18.26
N ILE A 277 33.84 1.06 -18.28
CA ILE A 277 34.68 1.35 -17.12
C ILE A 277 35.40 2.66 -17.41
N ASP A 278 35.14 3.68 -16.61
CA ASP A 278 35.76 5.00 -16.74
C ASP A 278 36.49 5.36 -15.44
N LEU A 279 37.82 5.51 -15.55
CA LEU A 279 38.70 5.90 -14.45
C LEU A 279 38.92 7.41 -14.35
N GLY A 280 38.34 8.20 -15.24
CA GLY A 280 38.43 9.65 -15.31
C GLY A 280 37.96 10.34 -14.05
N SER A 281 38.59 11.47 -13.72
CA SER A 281 38.24 12.26 -12.53
C SER A 281 36.99 13.12 -12.77
N GLU A 282 36.84 13.70 -13.95
CA GLU A 282 35.64 14.44 -14.34
C GLU A 282 34.93 13.66 -15.44
N VAL A 283 33.68 13.25 -15.22
CA VAL A 283 32.92 12.54 -16.24
C VAL A 283 31.57 13.22 -16.41
N GLU A 284 31.30 13.66 -17.63
CA GLU A 284 30.01 14.19 -18.05
C GLU A 284 29.30 13.18 -18.95
N VAL A 285 28.06 12.88 -18.62
CA VAL A 285 27.14 12.11 -19.46
C VAL A 285 25.97 13.03 -19.74
N ASP A 286 25.79 13.41 -21.00
CA ASP A 286 24.69 14.26 -21.44
C ASP A 286 24.03 13.61 -22.65
N SER A 287 23.05 12.76 -22.38
CA SER A 287 22.41 11.95 -23.42
C SER A 287 20.89 11.93 -23.28
N ALA A 288 20.21 12.31 -24.36
CA ALA A 288 18.77 12.15 -24.49
C ALA A 288 18.38 10.72 -24.92
N GLU A 289 19.34 9.86 -25.26
CA GLU A 289 19.06 8.48 -25.66
C GLU A 289 18.59 7.65 -24.46
N PRO A 290 17.55 6.80 -24.61
CA PRO A 290 17.21 5.80 -23.61
C PRO A 290 18.41 4.87 -23.34
N LEU A 291 18.42 4.24 -22.17
CA LEU A 291 19.44 3.27 -21.72
C LEU A 291 20.81 3.86 -21.41
N ALA A 292 21.00 5.16 -21.56
CA ALA A 292 22.24 5.81 -21.18
C ALA A 292 22.58 5.56 -19.70
N ALA A 293 23.88 5.56 -19.40
CA ALA A 293 24.42 5.33 -18.08
C ALA A 293 23.97 3.99 -17.44
N GLY A 294 24.17 2.89 -18.17
CA GLY A 294 23.98 1.53 -17.65
C GLY A 294 22.52 1.08 -17.58
N GLY A 295 21.70 1.41 -18.58
CA GLY A 295 20.36 0.82 -18.71
C GLY A 295 20.39 -0.56 -19.39
N GLY A 296 19.55 -1.48 -18.92
CA GLY A 296 19.42 -2.83 -19.47
C GLY A 296 17.96 -3.21 -19.74
N VAL A 297 17.59 -3.29 -21.02
CA VAL A 297 16.25 -3.72 -21.45
C VAL A 297 16.38 -5.02 -22.25
N PHE A 298 15.98 -6.14 -21.62
CA PHE A 298 16.26 -7.52 -22.07
C PHE A 298 17.74 -7.79 -22.40
N GLY A 299 18.64 -7.09 -21.71
CA GLY A 299 20.09 -7.25 -21.77
C GLY A 299 20.72 -6.79 -20.46
N VAL A 300 22.04 -6.72 -20.43
CA VAL A 300 22.83 -6.36 -19.24
C VAL A 300 23.69 -5.13 -19.56
N GLY A 301 23.44 -4.02 -18.89
CA GLY A 301 24.21 -2.78 -19.02
C GLY A 301 24.85 -2.37 -17.70
N LEU A 302 26.19 -2.33 -17.62
CA LEU A 302 26.93 -2.00 -16.41
C LEU A 302 27.87 -0.83 -16.65
N PHE A 303 27.70 0.25 -15.89
CA PHE A 303 28.53 1.46 -16.01
C PHE A 303 29.29 1.74 -14.72
N TYR A 304 30.62 1.79 -14.80
CA TYR A 304 31.51 2.04 -13.69
C TYR A 304 32.19 3.40 -13.87
N LEU A 305 31.85 4.35 -13.00
CA LEU A 305 32.51 5.65 -12.86
C LEU A 305 33.41 5.59 -11.62
N ASP A 306 34.61 5.05 -11.78
CA ASP A 306 35.43 4.60 -10.65
C ASP A 306 36.36 5.69 -10.10
N GLY A 307 36.66 6.72 -10.89
CA GLY A 307 37.51 7.83 -10.47
C GLY A 307 36.95 8.55 -9.23
N SER A 308 37.63 8.42 -8.08
CA SER A 308 37.13 8.93 -6.78
C SER A 308 37.34 10.43 -6.58
N SER A 309 38.23 11.05 -7.35
CA SER A 309 38.44 12.50 -7.39
C SER A 309 37.62 13.14 -8.51
N GLY A 310 37.34 14.44 -8.39
CA GLY A 310 36.57 15.21 -9.36
C GLY A 310 35.04 15.00 -9.26
N THR A 311 34.29 15.54 -10.21
CA THR A 311 32.83 15.53 -10.22
C THR A 311 32.28 14.65 -11.34
N LYS A 312 31.24 13.85 -11.02
CA LYS A 312 30.45 13.12 -12.02
C LYS A 312 29.18 13.89 -12.33
N THR A 313 28.94 14.26 -13.58
CA THR A 313 27.72 14.93 -14.01
C THR A 313 26.97 14.01 -14.96
N VAL A 314 25.83 13.47 -14.55
CA VAL A 314 25.04 12.52 -15.36
C VAL A 314 23.65 13.08 -15.57
N ARG A 315 23.38 13.55 -16.79
CA ARG A 315 22.09 14.08 -17.24
C ARG A 315 21.53 13.18 -18.34
N THR A 316 20.40 12.55 -18.07
CA THR A 316 19.81 11.60 -19.01
C THR A 316 18.29 11.74 -19.11
N GLY A 317 17.73 11.23 -20.21
CA GLY A 317 16.29 11.05 -20.35
C GLY A 317 15.74 9.87 -19.52
N SER A 318 14.56 9.38 -19.88
CA SER A 318 13.93 8.23 -19.23
C SER A 318 14.66 6.90 -19.53
N PHE A 319 14.43 5.87 -18.71
CA PHE A 319 14.94 4.51 -18.88
C PHE A 319 16.48 4.40 -18.85
N SER A 320 17.12 5.05 -17.88
CA SER A 320 18.57 5.26 -17.84
C SER A 320 19.12 5.15 -16.40
N GLN A 321 20.41 5.40 -16.17
CA GLN A 321 21.02 5.45 -14.82
C GLN A 321 20.72 4.20 -13.97
N GLY A 322 21.07 3.02 -14.50
CA GLY A 322 20.84 1.76 -13.82
C GLY A 322 19.38 1.28 -13.82
N TYR A 323 18.67 1.44 -14.95
CA TYR A 323 17.31 0.92 -15.12
C TYR A 323 17.30 -0.50 -15.70
N GLY A 324 16.52 -1.41 -15.13
CA GLY A 324 16.34 -2.78 -15.64
C GLY A 324 14.88 -3.10 -15.99
N LEU A 325 14.56 -3.31 -17.27
CA LEU A 325 13.28 -3.87 -17.73
C LEU A 325 13.51 -5.26 -18.29
N CYS A 326 13.07 -6.29 -17.56
CA CYS A 326 13.35 -7.68 -17.88
C CYS A 326 14.84 -7.92 -18.23
N GLY A 327 15.71 -7.18 -17.56
CA GLY A 327 17.13 -7.04 -17.81
C GLY A 327 17.80 -6.51 -16.56
N VAL A 328 19.11 -6.26 -16.64
CA VAL A 328 19.86 -5.69 -15.54
C VAL A 328 20.56 -4.41 -15.99
N GLY A 329 20.22 -3.30 -15.34
CA GLY A 329 20.92 -2.04 -15.50
C GLY A 329 21.61 -1.65 -14.20
N ALA A 330 22.87 -1.26 -14.26
CA ALA A 330 23.60 -0.77 -13.09
C ALA A 330 24.52 0.42 -13.38
N LEU A 331 24.50 1.38 -12.47
CA LEU A 331 25.44 2.50 -12.42
C LEU A 331 26.17 2.51 -11.07
N PHE A 332 27.49 2.35 -11.13
CA PHE A 332 28.39 2.37 -9.98
C PHE A 332 29.28 3.61 -10.06
N ALA A 333 29.05 4.56 -9.17
CA ALA A 333 29.78 5.82 -9.10
C ALA A 333 30.58 5.95 -7.79
N ARG A 334 31.68 6.70 -7.88
CA ARG A 334 32.48 7.17 -6.75
C ARG A 334 32.79 8.65 -6.93
N GLY A 335 32.92 9.36 -5.82
CA GLY A 335 33.15 10.80 -5.81
C GLY A 335 31.85 11.61 -5.78
N LYS A 336 32.03 12.93 -5.69
CA LYS A 336 30.93 13.90 -5.75
C LYS A 336 30.24 13.80 -7.12
N GLY A 337 28.92 13.88 -7.16
CA GLY A 337 28.22 13.94 -8.44
C GLY A 337 26.90 14.68 -8.44
N THR A 338 26.48 15.06 -9.64
CA THR A 338 25.15 15.60 -9.95
C THR A 338 24.47 14.65 -10.93
N PHE A 339 23.40 14.02 -10.50
CA PHE A 339 22.67 13.00 -11.26
C PHE A 339 21.24 13.46 -11.48
N SER A 340 20.86 13.72 -12.74
CA SER A 340 19.50 14.17 -13.10
C SER A 340 18.91 13.28 -14.18
N GLY A 341 17.70 12.77 -13.96
CA GLY A 341 16.99 11.94 -14.93
C GLY A 341 15.49 12.24 -15.00
N GLU A 342 14.81 11.64 -15.98
CA GLU A 342 13.36 11.76 -16.10
C GLU A 342 12.63 10.63 -15.34
N ARG A 343 12.10 9.63 -16.06
CA ARG A 343 11.35 8.49 -15.49
C ARG A 343 12.16 7.21 -15.60
N TYR A 344 11.96 6.29 -14.65
CA TYR A 344 12.64 4.99 -14.67
C TYR A 344 14.17 5.16 -14.66
N VAL A 345 14.69 5.80 -13.61
CA VAL A 345 16.11 6.14 -13.46
C VAL A 345 16.59 5.92 -12.04
N GLN A 346 17.91 5.95 -11.81
CA GLN A 346 18.50 5.87 -10.47
C GLN A 346 18.08 4.57 -9.75
N GLY A 347 18.33 3.45 -10.43
CA GLY A 347 18.18 2.11 -9.86
C GLY A 347 16.76 1.59 -9.81
N SER A 348 15.96 1.78 -10.87
CA SER A 348 14.60 1.25 -10.96
C SER A 348 14.57 -0.10 -11.69
N GLY A 349 13.76 -1.04 -11.19
CA GLY A 349 13.66 -2.40 -11.75
C GLY A 349 12.24 -2.86 -12.00
N THR A 350 12.00 -3.45 -13.18
CA THR A 350 10.70 -3.97 -13.63
C THR A 350 10.91 -5.34 -14.27
N PHE A 351 10.39 -6.41 -13.67
CA PHE A 351 10.71 -7.80 -14.08
C PHE A 351 12.22 -8.09 -14.17
N GLY A 352 13.04 -7.26 -13.53
CA GLY A 352 14.47 -7.19 -13.69
C GLY A 352 15.08 -6.40 -12.55
N LEU A 353 16.34 -6.00 -12.71
CA LEU A 353 17.11 -5.38 -11.64
C LEU A 353 17.66 -4.03 -12.09
N GLY A 354 17.36 -3.00 -11.32
CA GLY A 354 18.00 -1.69 -11.45
C GLY A 354 18.85 -1.38 -10.23
N ILE A 355 20.10 -0.99 -10.43
CA ILE A 355 21.03 -0.59 -9.36
C ILE A 355 21.61 0.78 -9.65
N PHE A 356 21.52 1.66 -8.67
CA PHE A 356 22.30 2.89 -8.61
C PHE A 356 23.07 2.92 -7.31
N ARG A 357 24.40 3.02 -7.39
CA ARG A 357 25.28 3.11 -6.23
C ARG A 357 26.22 4.28 -6.38
N ASN A 358 26.20 5.23 -5.44
CA ASN A 358 27.32 6.13 -5.19
C ASN A 358 28.01 5.75 -3.87
N ALA A 359 29.17 5.10 -3.97
CA ALA A 359 29.84 4.51 -2.82
C ALA A 359 30.57 5.53 -1.92
N SER A 360 30.78 6.76 -2.41
CA SER A 360 31.42 7.86 -1.66
C SER A 360 31.19 9.19 -2.38
N GLY A 361 30.10 9.88 -2.08
CA GLY A 361 29.69 11.11 -2.78
C GLY A 361 29.33 12.28 -1.88
N PRO A 362 30.22 12.77 -1.01
CA PRO A 362 29.91 13.99 -0.24
C PRO A 362 29.52 15.15 -1.16
N GLY A 363 28.50 15.92 -0.77
CA GLY A 363 28.03 17.06 -1.54
C GLY A 363 27.36 16.72 -2.87
N SER A 364 26.84 15.50 -3.03
CA SER A 364 26.17 15.06 -4.27
C SER A 364 24.72 15.50 -4.34
N ALA A 365 24.22 15.68 -5.56
CA ALA A 365 22.83 16.07 -5.83
C ALA A 365 22.16 15.07 -6.78
N TYR A 366 20.94 14.68 -6.44
CA TYR A 366 20.14 13.71 -7.19
C TYR A 366 18.77 14.31 -7.51
N SER A 367 18.39 14.33 -8.78
CA SER A 367 17.06 14.74 -9.22
C SER A 367 16.42 13.75 -10.19
N ALA A 368 15.13 13.50 -10.03
CA ALA A 368 14.37 12.65 -10.94
C ALA A 368 12.88 13.03 -11.00
N ARG A 369 12.22 12.78 -12.13
CA ARG A 369 10.80 13.12 -12.28
C ARG A 369 9.87 12.12 -11.62
N LEU A 370 10.03 10.82 -11.87
CA LEU A 370 9.12 9.76 -11.37
C LEU A 370 9.81 8.38 -11.45
N TYR A 371 9.37 7.40 -10.66
CA TYR A 371 9.83 6.01 -10.74
C TYR A 371 11.36 5.88 -10.60
N SER A 372 11.90 6.38 -9.49
CA SER A 372 13.35 6.55 -9.34
C SER A 372 13.85 6.36 -7.92
N GLN A 373 15.17 6.26 -7.75
CA GLN A 373 15.80 6.12 -6.44
C GLN A 373 15.36 4.82 -5.74
N GLY A 374 15.55 3.70 -6.43
CA GLY A 374 15.34 2.37 -5.87
C GLY A 374 13.88 1.91 -5.89
N VAL A 375 13.23 1.97 -7.05
CA VAL A 375 11.83 1.52 -7.20
C VAL A 375 11.77 0.12 -7.79
N GLY A 376 11.05 -0.78 -7.13
CA GLY A 376 10.79 -2.14 -7.62
C GLY A 376 9.35 -2.33 -8.07
N PHE A 377 9.14 -2.53 -9.37
CA PHE A 377 7.85 -2.91 -9.96
C PHE A 377 7.63 -4.43 -9.91
N THR A 378 6.55 -4.96 -10.50
CA THR A 378 6.26 -6.41 -10.58
C THR A 378 7.50 -7.24 -10.92
N ARG A 379 7.80 -8.25 -10.08
CA ARG A 379 9.01 -9.09 -10.17
C ARG A 379 10.30 -8.30 -10.38
N GLY A 380 10.34 -7.04 -9.97
CA GLY A 380 11.46 -6.14 -10.14
C GLY A 380 12.06 -5.78 -8.79
N ALA A 381 13.37 -5.58 -8.79
CA ALA A 381 14.08 -5.02 -7.65
C ALA A 381 14.75 -3.71 -8.08
N GLY A 382 14.47 -2.64 -7.34
CA GLY A 382 15.15 -1.37 -7.49
C GLY A 382 16.01 -1.07 -6.28
N VAL A 383 17.29 -0.77 -6.50
CA VAL A 383 18.26 -0.48 -5.44
C VAL A 383 18.89 0.89 -5.67
N PHE A 384 18.77 1.75 -4.67
CA PHE A 384 19.51 3.01 -4.60
C PHE A 384 20.37 3.04 -3.35
N PHE A 385 21.67 3.32 -3.54
CA PHE A 385 22.62 3.48 -2.46
C PHE A 385 23.40 4.80 -2.58
N HIS A 386 23.47 5.54 -1.47
CA HIS A 386 24.31 6.72 -1.34
C HIS A 386 25.09 6.70 -0.02
N ARG A 387 26.40 6.95 -0.10
CA ARG A 387 27.24 7.22 1.07
C ARG A 387 27.93 8.58 0.93
N GLY A 388 27.68 9.49 1.86
CA GLY A 388 28.33 10.80 1.90
C GLY A 388 27.43 11.88 2.51
N SER A 389 28.05 12.81 3.24
CA SER A 389 27.35 13.93 3.89
C SER A 389 27.03 15.07 2.92
N ASP A 390 26.17 16.00 3.34
CA ASP A 390 25.83 17.24 2.61
C ASP A 390 25.18 17.00 1.24
N ALA A 391 24.49 15.87 1.06
CA ALA A 391 23.85 15.50 -0.19
C ALA A 391 22.38 15.96 -0.27
N SER A 392 21.84 16.09 -1.48
CA SER A 392 20.43 16.40 -1.72
C SER A 392 19.77 15.40 -2.68
N LEU A 393 18.60 14.89 -2.31
CA LEU A 393 17.81 13.97 -3.13
C LEU A 393 16.41 14.56 -3.34
N ARG A 394 16.04 14.82 -4.60
CA ARG A 394 14.75 15.39 -4.97
C ARG A 394 14.09 14.55 -6.06
N ALA A 395 13.00 13.87 -5.75
CA ALA A 395 12.34 13.03 -6.75
C ALA A 395 10.82 13.13 -6.68
N GLY A 396 10.16 13.08 -7.84
CA GLY A 396 8.71 12.89 -7.84
C GLY A 396 7.88 14.15 -7.59
N LEU A 397 8.41 15.33 -7.89
CA LEU A 397 7.82 16.63 -7.54
C LEU A 397 7.37 17.43 -8.77
N VAL A 398 6.96 16.75 -9.84
CA VAL A 398 6.64 17.43 -11.11
C VAL A 398 5.25 17.09 -11.63
N ASP A 399 4.80 15.85 -11.50
CA ASP A 399 3.51 15.41 -12.03
C ASP A 399 2.44 15.61 -10.94
N PRO A 400 1.51 16.59 -11.08
CA PRO A 400 0.59 16.94 -10.01
C PRO A 400 -0.36 15.79 -9.66
N ASP A 401 -0.55 15.53 -8.37
CA ASP A 401 -1.49 14.53 -7.89
C ASP A 401 -2.92 15.09 -7.98
N PRO A 402 -3.89 14.33 -8.52
CA PRO A 402 -5.25 14.81 -8.73
C PRO A 402 -6.10 14.85 -7.45
N ARG A 403 -5.55 14.47 -6.28
CA ARG A 403 -6.22 14.59 -4.98
C ARG A 403 -6.13 15.99 -4.41
N GLU A 404 -5.03 16.70 -4.64
CA GLU A 404 -4.81 18.02 -4.04
C GLU A 404 -3.75 18.88 -4.79
N PRO A 405 -3.88 20.22 -4.81
CA PRO A 405 -3.07 21.09 -5.68
C PRO A 405 -1.56 21.17 -5.39
N LEU A 406 -1.11 20.83 -4.17
CA LEU A 406 0.29 20.86 -3.76
C LEU A 406 0.96 19.48 -3.84
N GLY A 407 0.19 18.44 -4.17
CA GLY A 407 0.66 17.07 -4.22
C GLY A 407 1.26 16.74 -5.57
N ALA A 408 2.25 15.84 -5.58
CA ALA A 408 2.74 15.19 -6.78
C ALA A 408 2.76 13.68 -6.57
N THR A 409 2.58 12.93 -7.64
CA THR A 409 2.91 11.50 -7.61
C THR A 409 4.42 11.35 -7.65
N SER A 410 5.02 10.64 -6.69
CA SER A 410 6.48 10.50 -6.60
C SER A 410 7.00 9.12 -6.92
N LEU A 411 6.49 8.09 -6.24
CA LEU A 411 6.93 6.69 -6.41
C LEU A 411 8.46 6.61 -6.48
N CYS A 412 9.14 6.99 -5.39
CA CYS A 412 10.59 7.10 -5.34
C CYS A 412 11.16 6.75 -3.97
N GLN A 413 12.48 6.68 -3.84
CA GLN A 413 13.15 6.49 -2.54
C GLN A 413 12.73 5.18 -1.84
N GLY A 414 12.98 4.05 -2.51
CA GLY A 414 12.79 2.71 -1.92
C GLY A 414 11.35 2.21 -1.98
N VAL A 415 10.62 2.51 -3.05
CA VAL A 415 9.20 2.12 -3.19
C VAL A 415 9.04 0.77 -3.87
N GLY A 416 8.26 -0.11 -3.24
CA GLY A 416 7.71 -1.30 -3.89
C GLY A 416 6.37 -0.97 -4.54
N TYR A 417 6.16 -1.37 -5.79
CA TYR A 417 4.93 -1.06 -6.52
C TYR A 417 4.41 -2.25 -7.30
N GLY A 418 3.13 -2.56 -7.11
CA GLY A 418 2.36 -3.48 -7.92
C GLY A 418 1.24 -2.76 -8.70
N PRO A 419 1.02 -3.12 -9.97
CA PRO A 419 -0.12 -2.65 -10.75
C PRO A 419 -1.39 -3.30 -10.19
N ARG A 420 -2.12 -2.54 -9.36
CA ARG A 420 -3.29 -3.04 -8.63
C ARG A 420 -4.18 -3.89 -9.51
N ALA A 421 -4.44 -5.10 -9.02
CA ALA A 421 -5.33 -6.11 -9.57
C ALA A 421 -4.87 -6.78 -10.90
N TYR A 422 -3.70 -6.41 -11.44
CA TYR A 422 -3.09 -7.11 -12.59
C TYR A 422 -1.98 -8.08 -12.19
N ALA A 423 -1.07 -7.64 -11.31
CA ALA A 423 0.07 -8.44 -10.87
C ALA A 423 0.57 -7.99 -9.50
N GLY A 424 1.27 -8.88 -8.79
CA GLY A 424 2.01 -8.53 -7.58
C GLY A 424 3.07 -7.49 -7.90
N GLY A 425 3.48 -6.69 -6.92
CA GLY A 425 4.58 -5.75 -7.08
C GLY A 425 5.94 -6.37 -6.78
N GLY A 426 6.95 -5.52 -6.69
CA GLY A 426 8.32 -5.91 -6.38
C GLY A 426 8.87 -5.24 -5.14
N LEU A 427 10.20 -5.12 -5.12
CA LEU A 427 10.97 -4.67 -3.97
C LEU A 427 11.73 -3.37 -4.29
N GLY A 428 11.40 -2.31 -3.58
CA GLY A 428 12.16 -1.07 -3.62
C GLY A 428 13.04 -0.90 -2.39
N ILE A 429 14.31 -0.56 -2.58
CA ILE A 429 15.27 -0.31 -1.50
C ILE A 429 16.01 0.99 -1.75
N CYS A 430 16.02 1.84 -0.73
CA CYS A 430 16.85 3.05 -0.70
C CYS A 430 17.66 3.06 0.60
N VAL A 431 18.99 3.13 0.47
CA VAL A 431 19.94 3.11 1.58
C VAL A 431 20.83 4.33 1.52
N ILE A 432 20.88 5.06 2.63
CA ILE A 432 21.62 6.32 2.75
C ILE A 432 22.47 6.31 4.00
N SER A 433 23.76 6.59 3.85
CA SER A 433 24.72 6.75 4.94
C SER A 433 25.38 8.13 4.86
N GLY A 434 25.04 9.05 5.75
CA GLY A 434 25.63 10.38 5.78
C GLY A 434 24.90 11.38 6.67
N ASP A 435 25.61 12.46 7.01
CA ASP A 435 25.06 13.56 7.79
C ASP A 435 24.56 14.69 6.88
N ARG A 436 23.61 15.50 7.36
CA ARG A 436 23.11 16.68 6.64
C ARG A 436 22.61 16.39 5.22
N VAL A 437 22.02 15.23 5.02
CA VAL A 437 21.34 14.85 3.78
C VAL A 437 19.93 15.42 3.78
N THR A 438 19.55 16.07 2.68
CA THR A 438 18.19 16.60 2.47
C THR A 438 17.44 15.76 1.45
N LEU A 439 16.25 15.29 1.80
CA LEU A 439 15.38 14.49 0.96
C LEU A 439 14.03 15.17 0.79
N GLU A 440 13.61 15.35 -0.46
CA GLU A 440 12.31 15.90 -0.83
C GLU A 440 11.58 14.96 -1.79
N SER A 441 10.34 14.67 -1.44
CA SER A 441 9.41 13.84 -2.21
C SER A 441 7.96 14.25 -1.89
N SER A 442 6.99 13.65 -2.57
CA SER A 442 5.57 13.90 -2.35
C SER A 442 4.83 12.61 -2.01
N TYR A 443 3.99 12.06 -2.88
CA TYR A 443 3.21 10.85 -2.58
C TYR A 443 3.99 9.57 -2.90
N PHE A 444 3.89 8.59 -1.99
CA PHE A 444 4.51 7.27 -2.12
C PHE A 444 6.03 7.36 -2.24
N ALA A 445 6.70 7.54 -1.11
CA ALA A 445 8.14 7.64 -1.02
C ALA A 445 8.68 7.09 0.31
N GLN A 446 10.00 7.01 0.42
CA GLN A 446 10.70 6.71 1.67
C GLN A 446 10.24 5.36 2.26
N GLY A 447 10.32 4.30 1.44
CA GLY A 447 10.06 2.93 1.89
C GLY A 447 8.59 2.53 1.86
N ALA A 448 7.77 3.18 1.03
CA ALA A 448 6.36 2.81 0.88
C ALA A 448 6.17 1.55 0.02
N GLY A 449 5.23 0.70 0.41
CA GLY A 449 4.77 -0.44 -0.40
C GLY A 449 3.35 -0.18 -0.92
N TYR A 450 3.12 -0.39 -2.21
CA TYR A 450 1.80 -0.31 -2.84
C TYR A 450 1.46 -1.61 -3.60
N TRP A 451 0.35 -2.25 -3.23
CA TRP A 451 -0.21 -3.47 -3.85
C TRP A 451 0.76 -4.67 -3.96
N HIS A 452 0.65 -5.62 -3.02
CA HIS A 452 1.44 -6.87 -3.04
C HIS A 452 2.93 -6.63 -3.33
N SER A 453 3.52 -5.65 -2.65
CA SER A 453 4.90 -5.22 -2.84
C SER A 453 5.57 -4.95 -1.50
N ALA A 454 6.87 -4.70 -1.53
CA ALA A 454 7.64 -4.30 -0.36
C ALA A 454 8.52 -3.07 -0.65
N GLY A 455 8.42 -2.05 0.19
CA GLY A 455 9.30 -0.89 0.18
C GLY A 455 10.13 -0.81 1.45
N ALA A 456 11.41 -0.45 1.33
CA ALA A 456 12.30 -0.25 2.46
C ALA A 456 13.17 1.01 2.26
N PHE A 457 13.21 1.84 3.29
CA PHE A 457 14.07 3.02 3.35
C PHE A 457 14.90 2.99 4.63
N PHE A 458 16.22 3.04 4.44
CA PHE A 458 17.19 3.00 5.52
C PHE A 458 18.08 4.23 5.44
N ILE A 459 18.09 5.02 6.51
CA ILE A 459 18.99 6.16 6.64
C ILE A 459 19.76 6.09 7.96
N GLU A 460 21.07 6.22 7.86
CA GLU A 460 21.96 6.38 9.01
C GLU A 460 22.76 7.70 8.89
N GLY A 461 22.83 8.43 10.00
CA GLY A 461 23.50 9.72 10.09
C GLY A 461 22.67 10.75 10.84
N SER A 462 23.28 11.91 11.08
CA SER A 462 22.74 12.95 11.93
C SER A 462 22.40 14.21 11.15
N SER A 463 21.46 14.99 11.69
CA SER A 463 21.05 16.27 11.12
C SER A 463 20.51 16.19 9.68
N ASN A 464 19.92 15.04 9.32
CA ASN A 464 19.24 14.85 8.05
C ASN A 464 17.84 15.47 8.06
N VAL A 465 17.36 15.89 6.89
CA VAL A 465 16.02 16.44 6.71
C VAL A 465 15.27 15.61 5.67
N LEU A 466 14.15 15.02 6.07
CA LEU A 466 13.30 14.21 5.23
C LEU A 466 11.93 14.87 5.13
N GLN A 467 11.51 15.20 3.91
CA GLN A 467 10.21 15.80 3.64
C GLN A 467 9.47 14.98 2.58
N ALA A 468 8.26 14.53 2.93
CA ALA A 468 7.36 13.79 2.05
C ALA A 468 5.91 14.25 2.26
N ARG A 469 4.96 13.86 1.42
CA ARG A 469 3.61 14.44 1.42
C ARG A 469 2.52 13.49 1.92
N ARG A 470 2.44 12.26 1.43
CA ARG A 470 1.43 11.29 1.90
C ARG A 470 1.79 9.86 1.47
N TYR A 471 1.52 8.90 2.37
CA TYR A 471 1.79 7.47 2.17
C TYR A 471 3.29 7.17 2.05
N ASP A 472 4.06 7.76 2.98
CA ASP A 472 5.52 7.71 2.98
C ASP A 472 6.05 7.11 4.27
N GLN A 473 7.38 7.00 4.39
CA GLN A 473 8.07 6.65 5.64
C GLN A 473 7.57 5.32 6.20
N GLY A 474 7.69 4.29 5.36
CA GLY A 474 7.34 2.91 5.75
C GLY A 474 5.84 2.66 5.77
N SER A 475 5.08 3.34 4.91
CA SER A 475 3.64 3.07 4.76
C SER A 475 3.39 1.83 3.90
N GLY A 476 2.48 0.95 4.33
CA GLY A 476 2.03 -0.21 3.55
C GLY A 476 0.59 -0.03 3.08
N ILE A 477 0.36 -0.11 1.77
CA ILE A 477 -0.91 0.23 1.13
C ILE A 477 -1.43 -0.91 0.26
N HIS A 478 -2.71 -1.27 0.44
CA HIS A 478 -3.42 -2.31 -0.32
C HIS A 478 -2.68 -3.65 -0.30
N SER A 479 -2.50 -4.20 0.90
CA SER A 479 -1.76 -5.44 1.09
C SER A 479 -0.31 -5.40 0.61
N ALA A 480 0.41 -4.33 0.95
CA ALA A 480 1.84 -4.23 0.75
C ALA A 480 2.53 -3.92 2.08
N ALA A 481 3.84 -4.16 2.12
CA ALA A 481 4.69 -3.89 3.27
C ALA A 481 5.54 -2.63 3.03
N GLY A 482 5.54 -1.71 3.98
CA GLY A 482 6.46 -0.58 4.01
C GLY A 482 7.29 -0.59 5.29
N ALA A 483 8.58 -0.27 5.17
CA ALA A 483 9.49 -0.19 6.30
C ALA A 483 10.39 1.05 6.23
N PHE A 484 10.49 1.76 7.36
CA PHE A 484 11.32 2.95 7.52
C PHE A 484 12.26 2.82 8.70
N PHE A 485 13.56 2.93 8.43
CA PHE A 485 14.63 2.82 9.43
C PHE A 485 15.40 4.14 9.47
N LEU A 486 15.33 4.85 10.60
CA LEU A 486 16.06 6.09 10.82
C LEU A 486 17.00 5.94 12.01
N HIS A 487 18.29 6.10 11.77
CA HIS A 487 19.34 5.95 12.78
C HIS A 487 20.23 7.18 12.86
N GLY A 488 20.22 7.87 14.00
CA GLY A 488 21.12 8.98 14.28
C GLY A 488 20.43 10.12 15.00
N ASP A 489 21.18 11.19 15.23
CA ASP A 489 20.74 12.26 16.13
C ASP A 489 20.30 13.51 15.34
N ARG A 490 19.37 14.28 15.92
CA ARG A 490 18.94 15.59 15.41
C ARG A 490 18.39 15.55 13.98
N ASN A 491 17.84 14.42 13.55
CA ASN A 491 17.17 14.30 12.26
C ASN A 491 15.77 14.91 12.32
N ARG A 492 15.29 15.42 11.19
CA ARG A 492 13.94 15.97 11.05
C ARG A 492 13.19 15.24 9.93
N ALA A 493 12.16 14.49 10.28
CA ALA A 493 11.26 13.84 9.32
C ALA A 493 9.87 14.48 9.38
N VAL A 494 9.39 14.96 8.24
CA VAL A 494 8.11 15.67 8.12
C VAL A 494 7.27 15.10 6.99
N ASN A 495 5.99 14.93 7.27
CA ASN A 495 4.97 14.45 6.37
C ASN A 495 3.73 15.33 6.48
N TRP A 496 3.05 15.65 5.38
CA TRP A 496 1.78 16.38 5.44
C TRP A 496 0.60 15.44 5.75
N GLY A 497 0.57 14.27 5.14
CA GLY A 497 -0.54 13.34 5.22
C GLY A 497 -0.26 12.27 6.27
N VAL A 498 -0.30 11.02 5.80
CA VAL A 498 -0.12 9.84 6.64
C VAL A 498 1.29 9.25 6.50
N GLY A 499 1.86 8.86 7.64
CA GLY A 499 3.21 8.34 7.83
C GLY A 499 3.90 9.08 9.01
N PRO A 500 4.91 8.51 9.68
CA PRO A 500 5.52 7.18 9.46
C PRO A 500 4.63 6.00 9.86
N ALA A 501 4.98 4.80 9.38
CA ALA A 501 4.37 3.51 9.74
C ALA A 501 2.86 3.38 9.49
N PHE A 502 2.30 3.95 8.43
CA PHE A 502 0.86 3.86 8.18
C PHE A 502 0.47 2.54 7.50
N GLY A 503 -0.54 1.84 8.02
CA GLY A 503 -1.11 0.64 7.41
C GLY A 503 -2.48 0.92 6.80
N TRP A 504 -2.67 0.65 5.51
CA TRP A 504 -3.92 0.90 4.79
C TRP A 504 -4.41 -0.31 3.98
N ASP A 505 -5.68 -0.67 4.13
CA ASP A 505 -6.37 -1.74 3.38
C ASP A 505 -5.56 -3.04 3.33
N ARG A 506 -5.51 -3.77 4.46
CA ARG A 506 -4.65 -4.97 4.68
C ARG A 506 -3.14 -4.71 4.63
N GLY A 507 -2.72 -3.45 4.52
CA GLY A 507 -1.32 -3.04 4.44
C GLY A 507 -0.58 -3.15 5.76
N LEU A 508 0.74 -3.23 5.68
CA LEU A 508 1.66 -3.33 6.81
C LEU A 508 2.61 -2.12 6.81
N GLY A 509 2.49 -1.25 7.81
CA GLY A 509 3.42 -0.14 8.01
C GLY A 509 4.36 -0.36 9.19
N TRP A 510 5.66 -0.16 8.98
CA TRP A 510 6.71 -0.24 10.00
C TRP A 510 7.59 1.01 10.01
N ALA A 511 7.90 1.50 11.22
CA ALA A 511 8.96 2.48 11.42
C ALA A 511 9.77 2.18 12.69
N VAL A 512 11.10 2.21 12.56
CA VAL A 512 12.05 2.10 13.66
C VAL A 512 12.95 3.33 13.63
N VAL A 513 12.85 4.14 14.68
CA VAL A 513 13.58 5.38 14.85
C VAL A 513 14.51 5.27 16.05
N THR A 514 15.80 5.55 15.87
CA THR A 514 16.77 5.53 16.97
C THR A 514 17.64 6.76 16.97
N GLY A 515 18.04 7.18 18.17
CA GLY A 515 18.89 8.33 18.39
C GLY A 515 18.14 9.44 19.11
N ASN A 516 18.87 10.52 19.36
CA ASN A 516 18.46 11.57 20.26
C ASN A 516 18.05 12.83 19.50
N GLU A 517 17.17 13.62 20.10
CA GLU A 517 16.82 14.95 19.62
C GLU A 517 16.23 14.97 18.18
N ASN A 518 15.67 13.84 17.73
CA ASN A 518 14.98 13.77 16.45
C ASN A 518 13.63 14.48 16.53
N THR A 519 13.20 15.07 15.41
CA THR A 519 11.89 15.71 15.26
C THR A 519 11.07 14.97 14.20
N LEU A 520 9.91 14.46 14.58
CA LEU A 520 8.98 13.73 13.71
C LEU A 520 7.65 14.48 13.61
N GLN A 521 7.14 14.72 12.39
CA GLN A 521 5.91 15.46 12.17
C GLN A 521 5.03 14.82 11.09
N ALA A 522 3.73 14.73 11.33
CA ALA A 522 2.69 14.32 10.38
C ALA A 522 1.44 15.18 10.62
N ASP A 523 0.69 15.61 9.60
CA ASP A 523 -0.53 16.41 9.88
C ASP A 523 -1.80 15.55 10.02
N TRP A 524 -1.85 14.33 9.47
CA TRP A 524 -3.08 13.50 9.48
C TRP A 524 -2.99 12.27 10.39
N GLY A 525 -1.92 11.49 10.29
CA GLY A 525 -1.84 10.20 11.00
C GLY A 525 -0.48 9.52 10.89
N ALA A 526 0.06 9.02 12.00
CA ALA A 526 1.29 8.23 12.02
C ALA A 526 1.14 7.06 12.99
N GLY A 527 1.80 5.93 12.72
CA GLY A 527 1.63 4.72 13.54
C GLY A 527 0.15 4.30 13.64
N THR A 528 -0.60 4.50 12.55
CA THR A 528 -2.04 4.23 12.46
C THR A 528 -2.29 3.07 11.51
N ALA A 529 -3.17 2.16 11.90
CA ALA A 529 -3.71 1.12 11.02
C ALA A 529 -5.18 1.41 10.71
N SER A 530 -5.55 1.35 9.42
CA SER A 530 -6.91 1.68 8.99
C SER A 530 -7.38 0.83 7.83
N ILE A 531 -8.58 0.26 7.98
CA ILE A 531 -9.37 -0.48 7.00
C ILE A 531 -8.84 -1.90 6.71
N ASN A 532 -9.79 -2.85 6.75
CA ASN A 532 -9.63 -4.23 6.28
C ASN A 532 -8.45 -4.98 6.94
N ARG A 533 -8.31 -4.97 8.28
CA ARG A 533 -7.22 -5.66 8.99
C ARG A 533 -5.84 -5.12 8.64
N SER A 534 -5.67 -3.80 8.61
CA SER A 534 -4.35 -3.19 8.46
C SER A 534 -3.50 -3.36 9.72
N ARG A 535 -2.18 -3.25 9.57
CA ARG A 535 -1.22 -3.35 10.67
C ARG A 535 -0.24 -2.18 10.66
N SER A 536 0.05 -1.66 11.85
CA SER A 536 0.97 -0.54 12.03
C SER A 536 1.86 -0.76 13.25
N PHE A 537 3.17 -0.61 13.06
CA PHE A 537 4.16 -0.80 14.12
C PHE A 537 5.16 0.35 14.12
N PHE A 538 5.20 1.07 15.23
CA PHE A 538 6.09 2.23 15.41
C PHE A 538 6.98 2.02 16.63
N VAL A 539 8.28 2.09 16.46
CA VAL A 539 9.26 1.95 17.55
C VAL A 539 10.19 3.15 17.54
N LEU A 540 10.28 3.83 18.68
CA LEU A 540 11.26 4.89 18.92
C LEU A 540 12.14 4.55 20.12
N SER A 541 13.44 4.72 19.99
CA SER A 541 14.41 4.53 21.07
C SER A 541 15.46 5.64 21.09
N GLY A 542 15.43 6.46 22.13
CA GLY A 542 16.38 7.54 22.37
C GLY A 542 15.74 8.69 23.14
N ASP A 543 16.55 9.69 23.45
CA ASP A 543 16.18 10.73 24.40
C ASP A 543 15.85 12.05 23.72
N ARG A 544 15.00 12.85 24.37
CA ARG A 544 14.66 14.23 23.96
C ARG A 544 14.10 14.34 22.54
N ASN A 545 13.47 13.29 22.02
CA ASN A 545 12.82 13.33 20.72
C ASN A 545 11.50 14.11 20.80
N ARG A 546 11.15 14.83 19.73
CA ARG A 546 9.95 15.66 19.65
C ARG A 546 9.04 15.17 18.53
N MET A 547 7.77 14.93 18.85
CA MET A 547 6.81 14.32 17.94
C MET A 547 5.55 15.17 17.81
N ASP A 548 5.14 15.49 16.59
CA ASP A 548 3.79 15.96 16.22
C ASP A 548 3.16 14.88 15.35
N LEU A 549 2.65 13.83 15.99
CA LEU A 549 2.19 12.61 15.33
C LEU A 549 0.73 12.33 15.72
N PRO A 550 -0.24 12.96 15.04
CA PRO A 550 -1.66 12.67 15.21
C PRO A 550 -1.92 11.18 15.01
N GLY A 551 -2.85 10.61 15.80
CA GLY A 551 -3.21 9.21 15.66
C GLY A 551 -2.11 8.20 16.04
N LEU A 552 -1.01 8.61 16.69
CA LEU A 552 0.05 7.67 17.08
C LEU A 552 -0.49 6.50 17.91
N GLY A 553 -0.32 5.27 17.38
CA GLY A 553 -0.79 4.05 18.00
C GLY A 553 -2.31 3.87 17.95
N THR A 554 -2.98 4.33 16.89
CA THR A 554 -4.43 4.10 16.69
C THR A 554 -4.72 2.99 15.69
N ALA A 555 -5.77 2.25 15.97
CA ALA A 555 -6.35 1.28 15.05
C ALA A 555 -7.87 1.31 15.13
N HIS A 556 -8.53 0.98 14.03
CA HIS A 556 -9.98 1.09 13.89
C HIS A 556 -10.64 -0.28 13.72
N PHE A 557 -11.95 -0.32 14.00
CA PHE A 557 -12.80 -1.40 13.53
C PHE A 557 -13.64 -0.88 12.39
N SER A 558 -13.39 -1.39 11.19
CA SER A 558 -14.08 -0.92 10.00
C SER A 558 -14.29 -2.06 9.01
N ARG A 559 -15.40 -2.00 8.28
CA ARG A 559 -15.80 -3.00 7.28
C ARG A 559 -15.79 -4.44 7.85
N ASP A 560 -16.41 -4.61 9.01
CA ASP A 560 -16.57 -5.91 9.68
C ASP A 560 -15.23 -6.58 10.09
N SER A 561 -14.17 -5.78 10.34
CA SER A 561 -12.85 -6.28 10.72
C SER A 561 -12.05 -5.29 11.59
N ALA A 562 -11.18 -5.81 12.46
CA ALA A 562 -10.28 -4.98 13.26
C ALA A 562 -8.91 -4.77 12.60
N ASP A 563 -8.42 -3.54 12.70
CA ASP A 563 -7.05 -3.16 12.40
C ASP A 563 -6.19 -3.23 13.68
N TYR A 564 -4.86 -3.32 13.55
CA TYR A 564 -3.96 -3.47 14.69
C TYR A 564 -2.82 -2.46 14.68
N ALA A 565 -2.58 -1.79 15.81
CA ALA A 565 -1.46 -0.85 15.92
C ALA A 565 -0.70 -0.98 17.25
N VAL A 566 0.63 -1.05 17.18
CA VAL A 566 1.49 -1.02 18.37
C VAL A 566 2.55 0.06 18.21
N SER A 567 2.62 0.95 19.20
CA SER A 567 3.64 1.99 19.28
C SER A 567 4.43 1.87 20.58
N VAL A 568 5.76 1.87 20.49
CA VAL A 568 6.66 1.75 21.64
C VAL A 568 7.65 2.90 21.62
N ILE A 569 7.70 3.69 22.69
CA ILE A 569 8.61 4.83 22.85
C ILE A 569 9.50 4.59 24.08
N ARG A 570 10.81 4.49 23.86
CA ARG A 570 11.83 4.29 24.89
C ARG A 570 12.81 5.46 24.92
N GLY A 571 13.39 5.69 26.10
CA GLY A 571 14.27 6.82 26.38
C GLY A 571 13.59 7.88 27.23
N GLU A 572 14.35 8.89 27.61
CA GLU A 572 13.96 9.92 28.59
C GLU A 572 13.63 11.25 27.90
N ASP A 573 12.82 12.08 28.56
CA ASP A 573 12.49 13.44 28.13
C ASP A 573 11.87 13.55 26.72
N ASN A 574 11.24 12.49 26.23
CA ASN A 574 10.57 12.50 24.94
C ASN A 574 9.29 13.33 25.01
N LEU A 575 8.92 14.01 23.92
CA LEU A 575 7.75 14.87 23.84
C LEU A 575 6.82 14.46 22.69
N LEU A 576 5.53 14.35 22.96
CA LEU A 576 4.48 14.20 21.94
C LEU A 576 3.47 15.35 22.06
N LYS A 577 3.19 16.03 20.94
CA LYS A 577 2.16 17.07 20.87
C LYS A 577 0.78 16.43 20.98
N SER A 578 -0.09 17.03 21.78
CA SER A 578 -1.46 16.54 22.01
C SER A 578 -2.37 17.74 22.29
N PRO A 579 -2.82 18.47 21.25
CA PRO A 579 -3.51 19.75 21.39
C PRO A 579 -4.87 19.67 22.11
N GLN A 580 -5.44 18.47 22.21
CA GLN A 580 -6.69 18.21 22.93
C GLN A 580 -6.53 18.25 24.46
N LEU A 581 -5.29 18.27 24.97
CA LEU A 581 -5.01 18.34 26.40
C LEU A 581 -5.23 19.74 26.98
N PRO A 582 -5.77 19.86 28.21
CA PRO A 582 -5.87 21.15 28.88
C PRO A 582 -4.52 21.64 29.44
N ARG A 583 -3.53 20.75 29.65
CA ARG A 583 -2.19 21.04 30.19
C ARG A 583 -1.21 19.91 29.86
N ASN A 584 0.06 20.06 30.24
CA ASN A 584 1.06 19.00 30.08
C ASN A 584 0.75 17.77 30.98
N HIS A 585 1.05 16.58 30.48
CA HIS A 585 0.87 15.31 31.20
C HIS A 585 2.02 14.35 30.91
N ASN A 586 2.57 13.68 31.94
CA ASN A 586 3.54 12.61 31.74
C ASN A 586 2.83 11.26 31.55
N LEU A 587 3.21 10.57 30.49
CA LEU A 587 2.84 9.19 30.22
C LEU A 587 4.03 8.29 30.55
N SER A 588 3.82 7.43 31.54
CA SER A 588 4.67 6.28 31.85
C SER A 588 3.75 5.06 31.96
N GLY A 589 4.15 3.96 31.34
CA GLY A 589 3.37 2.73 31.19
C GLY A 589 2.68 2.58 29.83
N THR A 590 1.61 1.77 29.82
CA THR A 590 0.86 1.40 28.61
C THR A 590 -0.45 2.15 28.55
N LEU A 591 -0.75 2.75 27.41
CA LEU A 591 -2.03 3.33 27.05
C LEU A 591 -2.71 2.49 25.95
N ALA A 592 -3.90 1.97 26.22
CA ALA A 592 -4.75 1.36 25.19
C ALA A 592 -5.82 2.35 24.75
N ARG A 593 -5.89 2.67 23.44
CA ARG A 593 -6.90 3.61 22.89
C ARG A 593 -8.14 2.90 22.36
N SER A 594 -7.95 1.69 21.83
CA SER A 594 -8.99 0.76 21.44
C SER A 594 -8.55 -0.66 21.86
N PRO A 595 -9.42 -1.68 21.78
CA PRO A 595 -9.05 -3.06 22.04
C PRO A 595 -7.93 -3.62 21.14
N TRP A 596 -7.64 -2.95 20.03
CA TRP A 596 -6.71 -3.42 19.00
C TRP A 596 -5.44 -2.55 18.89
N CYS A 597 -5.26 -1.59 19.80
CA CYS A 597 -4.07 -0.77 19.76
C CYS A 597 -3.49 -0.39 21.13
N VAL A 598 -2.16 -0.31 21.16
CA VAL A 598 -1.37 -0.01 22.36
C VAL A 598 -0.27 1.00 22.03
N LEU A 599 -0.15 2.01 22.88
CA LEU A 599 1.00 2.92 22.97
C LEU A 599 1.70 2.68 24.32
N GLU A 600 2.96 2.28 24.30
CA GLU A 600 3.80 2.15 25.49
C GLU A 600 4.84 3.26 25.54
N SER A 601 5.05 3.83 26.74
CA SER A 601 6.22 4.65 26.98
C SER A 601 6.78 4.52 28.40
N GLY A 602 8.11 4.68 28.55
CA GLY A 602 8.77 4.81 29.85
C GLY A 602 8.67 6.22 30.43
N ASP A 603 8.92 7.22 29.59
CA ASP A 603 8.89 8.64 29.93
C ASP A 603 8.54 9.48 28.69
N LEU A 604 7.27 9.90 28.59
CA LEU A 604 6.76 10.71 27.50
C LEU A 604 5.93 11.89 28.02
N LEU A 605 6.42 13.10 27.77
CA LEU A 605 5.70 14.35 28.01
C LEU A 605 4.70 14.61 26.89
N LEU A 606 3.41 14.53 27.21
CA LEU A 606 2.34 14.97 26.34
C LEU A 606 2.12 16.48 26.53
N SER A 607 2.18 17.27 25.46
CA SER A 607 2.07 18.73 25.54
C SER A 607 1.06 19.33 24.55
N PRO A 608 0.09 20.15 24.99
CA PRO A 608 -0.87 20.80 24.09
C PRO A 608 -0.31 22.00 23.33
N SER A 609 0.73 22.64 23.87
CA SER A 609 1.28 23.89 23.34
C SER A 609 2.64 23.72 22.67
N ALA A 610 3.09 22.48 22.44
CA ALA A 610 4.35 22.23 21.78
C ALA A 610 4.35 22.80 20.35
N GLN A 611 5.37 23.60 20.06
CA GLN A 611 5.54 24.23 18.75
C GLN A 611 6.52 23.43 17.90
N PHE A 612 6.24 23.39 16.61
CA PHE A 612 7.06 22.75 15.60
C PHE A 612 7.19 23.68 14.40
N VAL A 613 8.28 23.56 13.66
CA VAL A 613 8.47 24.30 12.42
C VAL A 613 7.65 23.62 11.32
N PRO A 614 6.65 24.29 10.72
CA PRO A 614 5.89 23.71 9.62
C PRO A 614 6.80 23.42 8.42
N ALA A 615 6.51 22.37 7.66
CA ALA A 615 7.13 22.18 6.35
C ALA A 615 6.65 23.25 5.35
N LYS A 616 7.53 23.60 4.42
CA LYS A 616 7.19 24.46 3.28
C LYS A 616 6.92 23.56 2.08
N TRP A 617 5.77 23.76 1.44
CA TRP A 617 5.34 22.99 0.29
C TRP A 617 5.36 23.87 -0.94
N GLU A 618 6.00 23.41 -2.00
CA GLU A 618 6.02 24.12 -3.28
C GLU A 618 4.69 23.96 -4.00
N LYS A 619 4.22 25.04 -4.64
CA LYS A 619 3.06 24.98 -5.52
C LYS A 619 3.48 24.39 -6.86
N LEU A 620 2.71 23.43 -7.35
CA LEU A 620 2.89 22.83 -8.67
C LEU A 620 1.95 23.48 -9.69
N PRO A 621 2.25 23.39 -11.00
CA PRO A 621 1.40 23.93 -12.08
C PRO A 621 0.14 23.06 -12.30
N TRP A 622 -0.67 22.91 -11.25
CA TRP A 622 -1.81 22.01 -11.20
C TRP A 622 -2.91 22.43 -12.19
N GLU A 623 -3.18 23.73 -12.33
CA GLU A 623 -4.20 24.26 -13.24
C GLU A 623 -3.89 23.97 -14.71
N GLU A 624 -2.63 24.11 -15.12
CA GLU A 624 -2.17 23.78 -16.47
C GLU A 624 -2.30 22.29 -16.75
N ALA A 625 -1.86 21.44 -15.80
CA ALA A 625 -2.00 20.00 -15.91
C ALA A 625 -3.47 19.56 -16.00
N ALA A 626 -4.37 20.20 -15.24
CA ALA A 626 -5.80 19.94 -15.29
C ALA A 626 -6.43 20.34 -16.64
N ALA A 627 -6.04 21.50 -17.20
CA ALA A 627 -6.51 21.96 -18.50
C ALA A 627 -6.08 21.01 -19.64
N GLN A 628 -4.83 20.53 -19.60
CA GLN A 628 -4.32 19.57 -20.57
C GLN A 628 -5.08 18.23 -20.48
N LYS A 629 -5.23 17.68 -19.27
CA LYS A 629 -5.96 16.42 -19.06
C LYS A 629 -7.42 16.52 -19.46
N ARG A 630 -8.08 17.65 -19.22
CA ARG A 630 -9.45 17.90 -19.69
C ARG A 630 -9.52 17.81 -21.22
N THR A 631 -8.57 18.42 -21.92
CA THR A 631 -8.52 18.40 -23.38
C THR A 631 -8.35 16.98 -23.92
N ASP A 632 -7.42 16.22 -23.34
CA ASP A 632 -7.12 14.85 -23.78
C ASP A 632 -8.29 13.89 -23.51
N LEU A 633 -8.85 13.91 -22.29
CA LEU A 633 -9.99 13.08 -21.94
C LEU A 633 -11.25 13.44 -22.73
N SER A 634 -11.48 14.72 -23.02
CA SER A 634 -12.61 15.15 -23.85
C SER A 634 -12.47 14.65 -25.29
N ARG A 635 -11.25 14.67 -25.85
CA ARG A 635 -10.95 14.10 -27.18
C ARG A 635 -11.20 12.59 -27.19
N GLU A 636 -10.76 11.87 -26.16
CA GLU A 636 -11.03 10.43 -26.02
C GLU A 636 -12.51 10.10 -25.89
N LEU A 637 -13.25 10.91 -25.13
CA LEU A 637 -14.69 10.75 -24.95
C LEU A 637 -15.44 10.92 -26.27
N LEU A 638 -15.09 11.94 -27.07
CA LEU A 638 -15.66 12.13 -28.41
C LEU A 638 -15.36 10.94 -29.33
N ALA A 639 -14.14 10.42 -29.30
CA ALA A 639 -13.75 9.26 -30.09
C ALA A 639 -14.49 7.98 -29.68
N ALA A 640 -14.83 7.84 -28.39
CA ALA A 640 -15.57 6.68 -27.88
C ALA A 640 -16.96 6.55 -28.53
N GLY A 641 -17.61 7.66 -28.87
CA GLY A 641 -18.94 7.66 -29.47
C GLY A 641 -19.02 7.02 -30.87
N ALA A 642 -17.89 6.90 -31.57
CA ALA A 642 -17.81 6.26 -32.89
C ALA A 642 -17.52 4.75 -32.83
N LEU A 643 -17.26 4.20 -31.63
CA LEU A 643 -16.91 2.79 -31.46
C LEU A 643 -18.16 1.88 -31.38
N PRO A 644 -18.04 0.59 -31.76
CA PRO A 644 -19.07 -0.42 -31.50
C PRO A 644 -19.41 -0.54 -30.00
N PRO A 645 -20.63 -0.98 -29.61
CA PRO A 645 -21.06 -0.98 -28.22
C PRO A 645 -20.10 -1.62 -27.20
N PRO A 646 -19.51 -2.81 -27.44
CA PRO A 646 -18.57 -3.39 -26.48
C PRO A 646 -17.35 -2.49 -26.22
N GLU A 647 -16.73 -1.99 -27.28
CA GLU A 647 -15.52 -1.15 -27.22
C GLU A 647 -15.82 0.24 -26.65
N LYS A 648 -16.99 0.80 -27.02
CA LYS A 648 -17.51 2.05 -26.47
C LYS A 648 -17.68 1.94 -24.95
N VAL A 649 -18.31 0.88 -24.44
CA VAL A 649 -18.53 0.71 -22.99
C VAL A 649 -17.23 0.56 -22.24
N GLU A 650 -16.30 -0.27 -22.72
CA GLU A 650 -14.97 -0.41 -22.12
C GLU A 650 -14.23 0.93 -22.09
N ARG A 651 -14.31 1.71 -23.18
CA ARG A 651 -13.71 3.04 -23.26
C ARG A 651 -14.32 4.01 -22.25
N LEU A 652 -15.64 4.04 -22.13
CA LEU A 652 -16.35 4.92 -21.21
C LEU A 652 -16.03 4.57 -19.74
N ILE A 653 -15.97 3.29 -19.38
CA ILE A 653 -15.57 2.84 -18.03
C ILE A 653 -14.18 3.38 -17.70
N ARG A 654 -13.23 3.23 -18.62
CA ARG A 654 -11.87 3.73 -18.42
C ARG A 654 -11.80 5.25 -18.25
N ILE A 655 -12.55 6.01 -19.05
CA ILE A 655 -12.58 7.49 -18.92
C ILE A 655 -13.24 7.88 -17.60
N ALA A 656 -14.33 7.22 -17.20
CA ALA A 656 -14.99 7.44 -15.91
C ALA A 656 -14.08 7.12 -14.73
N ALA A 657 -13.22 6.11 -14.88
CA ALA A 657 -12.24 5.68 -13.88
C ALA A 657 -10.93 6.49 -13.90
N ALA A 658 -10.78 7.47 -14.82
CA ALA A 658 -9.53 8.18 -14.99
C ALA A 658 -9.14 8.95 -13.72
N PHE A 659 -8.00 8.56 -13.13
CA PHE A 659 -7.41 9.25 -12.00
C PHE A 659 -6.76 10.58 -12.46
N SER A 660 -7.59 11.63 -12.56
CA SER A 660 -7.24 12.88 -13.23
C SER A 660 -7.58 14.12 -12.40
N PRO A 661 -6.81 15.23 -12.54
CA PRO A 661 -7.17 16.53 -12.00
C PRO A 661 -8.49 17.05 -12.62
N ASP A 662 -8.76 16.68 -13.89
CA ASP A 662 -10.06 16.94 -14.51
C ASP A 662 -11.12 15.99 -13.97
N LYS A 663 -12.15 16.55 -13.35
CA LYS A 663 -13.32 15.80 -12.86
C LYS A 663 -14.49 15.82 -13.83
N ALA A 664 -14.47 16.71 -14.83
CA ALA A 664 -15.60 16.91 -15.74
C ALA A 664 -15.73 15.77 -16.76
N ALA A 665 -14.67 15.43 -17.49
CA ALA A 665 -14.74 14.36 -18.49
C ALA A 665 -15.06 12.98 -17.89
N PRO A 666 -14.48 12.57 -16.73
CA PRO A 666 -14.89 11.34 -16.06
C PRO A 666 -16.37 11.32 -15.67
N ARG A 667 -16.90 12.45 -15.19
CA ARG A 667 -18.33 12.59 -14.85
C ARG A 667 -19.23 12.47 -16.07
N THR A 668 -18.85 13.08 -17.19
CA THR A 668 -19.59 12.93 -18.45
C THR A 668 -19.54 11.49 -18.97
N ALA A 669 -18.39 10.81 -18.88
CA ALA A 669 -18.30 9.41 -19.28
C ALA A 669 -19.20 8.49 -18.43
N LEU A 670 -19.26 8.72 -17.10
CA LEU A 670 -20.21 8.01 -16.23
C LEU A 670 -21.67 8.32 -16.60
N ARG A 671 -21.96 9.58 -16.93
CA ARG A 671 -23.29 9.99 -17.42
C ARG A 671 -23.67 9.26 -18.71
N ASP A 672 -22.74 9.10 -19.64
CA ASP A 672 -22.95 8.38 -20.90
C ASP A 672 -23.14 6.87 -20.67
N LEU A 673 -22.42 6.27 -19.72
CA LEU A 673 -22.64 4.88 -19.29
C LEU A 673 -24.05 4.66 -18.73
N VAL A 674 -24.50 5.57 -17.88
CA VAL A 674 -25.84 5.50 -17.26
C VAL A 674 -26.95 5.74 -18.28
N SER A 675 -26.64 6.41 -19.39
CA SER A 675 -27.57 6.73 -20.48
C SER A 675 -27.65 5.67 -21.58
N LEU A 676 -26.89 4.58 -21.47
CA LEU A 676 -26.90 3.52 -22.48
C LEU A 676 -28.30 2.93 -22.66
N PRO A 677 -28.69 2.57 -23.91
CA PRO A 677 -29.93 1.83 -24.16
C PRO A 677 -29.92 0.48 -23.44
N ASP A 678 -31.10 -0.03 -23.09
CA ASP A 678 -31.24 -1.29 -22.34
C ASP A 678 -30.57 -2.49 -23.03
N ALA A 679 -30.56 -2.50 -24.37
CA ALA A 679 -29.91 -3.54 -25.17
C ALA A 679 -28.37 -3.55 -25.03
N GLU A 680 -27.77 -2.43 -24.61
CA GLU A 680 -26.32 -2.27 -24.45
C GLU A 680 -25.84 -2.51 -23.01
N LEU A 681 -26.74 -2.60 -22.02
CA LEU A 681 -26.38 -2.71 -20.60
C LEU A 681 -25.57 -3.98 -20.27
N ASP A 682 -25.80 -5.07 -21.02
CA ASP A 682 -25.03 -6.32 -20.89
C ASP A 682 -23.53 -6.11 -21.11
N HIS A 683 -23.15 -5.13 -21.92
CA HIS A 683 -21.74 -4.82 -22.12
C HIS A 683 -21.06 -4.26 -20.87
N ILE A 684 -21.81 -3.62 -19.95
CA ILE A 684 -21.24 -3.16 -18.67
C ILE A 684 -20.78 -4.37 -17.84
N MET A 685 -21.62 -5.43 -17.75
CA MET A 685 -21.29 -6.64 -16.98
C MET A 685 -20.22 -7.48 -17.68
N ARG A 686 -20.22 -7.54 -19.02
CA ARG A 686 -19.15 -8.19 -19.81
C ARG A 686 -17.80 -7.51 -19.65
N SER A 687 -17.80 -6.20 -19.39
CA SER A 687 -16.60 -5.41 -19.10
C SER A 687 -16.18 -5.45 -17.63
N LEU A 688 -16.94 -6.13 -16.75
CA LEU A 688 -16.54 -6.34 -15.37
C LEU A 688 -15.31 -7.26 -15.32
N ASP A 689 -14.17 -6.64 -15.05
CA ASP A 689 -12.89 -7.30 -14.86
C ASP A 689 -12.43 -7.08 -13.41
N PRO A 690 -12.22 -8.13 -12.59
CA PRO A 690 -11.67 -8.03 -11.24
C PRO A 690 -10.34 -7.25 -11.15
N ALA A 691 -9.58 -7.22 -12.26
CA ALA A 691 -8.33 -6.49 -12.39
C ALA A 691 -8.51 -4.97 -12.58
N ASP A 692 -9.71 -4.50 -12.89
CA ASP A 692 -10.01 -3.08 -13.11
C ASP A 692 -10.76 -2.50 -11.91
N PHE A 693 -10.06 -2.35 -10.78
CA PHE A 693 -10.67 -1.90 -9.53
C PHE A 693 -11.30 -0.50 -9.65
N ASP A 694 -10.63 0.43 -10.33
CA ASP A 694 -11.16 1.79 -10.51
C ASP A 694 -12.39 1.78 -11.44
N GLY A 695 -12.37 0.95 -12.50
CA GLY A 695 -13.55 0.69 -13.33
C GLY A 695 -14.70 0.09 -12.55
N ILE A 696 -14.45 -0.83 -11.62
CA ILE A 696 -15.47 -1.45 -10.77
C ILE A 696 -16.21 -0.42 -9.90
N ILE A 697 -15.51 0.60 -9.39
CA ILE A 697 -16.15 1.69 -8.63
C ILE A 697 -17.19 2.40 -9.50
N GLN A 698 -16.84 2.69 -10.76
CA GLN A 698 -17.75 3.34 -11.72
C GLN A 698 -18.89 2.41 -12.14
N ILE A 699 -18.61 1.12 -12.36
CA ILE A 699 -19.63 0.12 -12.67
C ILE A 699 -20.66 0.02 -11.52
N ARG A 700 -20.22 0.02 -10.26
CA ARG A 700 -21.13 0.00 -9.09
C ARG A 700 -22.04 1.23 -9.04
N ALA A 701 -21.48 2.41 -9.30
CA ALA A 701 -22.25 3.64 -9.37
C ALA A 701 -23.28 3.60 -10.52
N ALA A 702 -22.86 3.12 -11.70
CA ALA A 702 -23.73 2.98 -12.86
C ALA A 702 -24.86 1.97 -12.61
N ILE A 703 -24.57 0.79 -12.06
CA ILE A 703 -25.57 -0.23 -11.66
C ILE A 703 -26.61 0.39 -10.73
N GLY A 704 -26.16 1.11 -9.69
CA GLY A 704 -27.06 1.76 -8.73
C GLY A 704 -27.97 2.80 -9.40
N ALA A 705 -27.44 3.60 -10.33
CA ALA A 705 -28.18 4.61 -11.07
C ALA A 705 -29.17 4.01 -12.08
N ILE A 706 -28.80 2.94 -12.78
CA ILE A 706 -29.64 2.22 -13.75
C ILE A 706 -30.82 1.54 -13.05
N GLY A 707 -30.57 0.82 -11.95
CA GLY A 707 -31.62 0.20 -11.14
C GLY A 707 -31.94 -1.25 -11.54
N ALA A 708 -33.23 -1.58 -11.65
CA ALA A 708 -33.71 -2.96 -11.72
C ALA A 708 -33.20 -3.75 -12.95
N GLU A 709 -32.94 -3.05 -14.05
CA GLU A 709 -32.43 -3.58 -15.31
C GLU A 709 -31.02 -4.17 -15.13
N SER A 710 -30.17 -3.56 -14.32
CA SER A 710 -28.83 -4.07 -14.01
C SER A 710 -28.88 -5.43 -13.30
N GLY A 711 -29.87 -5.65 -12.43
CA GLY A 711 -30.07 -6.95 -11.78
C GLY A 711 -30.27 -8.09 -12.79
N ARG A 712 -31.03 -7.86 -13.87
CA ARG A 712 -31.23 -8.85 -14.93
C ARG A 712 -29.95 -9.15 -15.69
N SER A 713 -29.18 -8.11 -15.98
CA SER A 713 -27.89 -8.23 -16.68
C SER A 713 -26.86 -9.00 -15.85
N ILE A 714 -26.75 -8.70 -14.54
CA ILE A 714 -25.88 -9.44 -13.61
C ILE A 714 -26.25 -10.93 -13.60
N LEU A 715 -27.55 -11.26 -13.48
CA LEU A 715 -28.02 -12.64 -13.44
C LEU A 715 -27.77 -13.40 -14.75
N LYS A 716 -27.88 -12.72 -15.89
CA LYS A 716 -27.53 -13.29 -17.19
C LYS A 716 -26.04 -13.62 -17.26
N GLU A 717 -25.19 -12.66 -16.91
CA GLU A 717 -23.74 -12.82 -16.96
C GLU A 717 -23.21 -13.86 -15.95
N LEU A 718 -23.86 -13.96 -14.78
CA LEU A 718 -23.54 -14.96 -13.76
C LEU A 718 -23.77 -16.39 -14.25
N LYS A 719 -24.79 -16.63 -15.09
CA LYS A 719 -25.04 -17.94 -15.71
C LYS A 719 -23.95 -18.31 -16.72
N GLU A 720 -23.39 -17.31 -17.40
CA GLU A 720 -22.30 -17.48 -18.37
C GLU A 720 -20.92 -17.61 -17.68
N THR A 721 -20.83 -17.34 -16.37
CA THR A 721 -19.58 -17.35 -15.59
C THR A 721 -19.67 -18.33 -14.40
N PRO A 722 -19.40 -19.63 -14.61
CA PRO A 722 -19.65 -20.67 -13.61
C PRO A 722 -18.63 -20.75 -12.48
N GLU A 723 -17.42 -20.17 -12.61
CA GLU A 723 -16.38 -20.27 -11.57
C GLU A 723 -15.41 -19.06 -11.54
N GLY A 724 -14.57 -19.01 -10.50
CA GLY A 724 -13.43 -18.09 -10.37
C GLY A 724 -13.74 -16.70 -9.81
N GLU A 725 -12.74 -15.82 -9.81
CA GLU A 725 -12.80 -14.50 -9.18
C GLU A 725 -13.92 -13.62 -9.77
N ARG A 726 -14.10 -13.65 -11.09
CA ARG A 726 -15.15 -12.89 -11.77
C ARG A 726 -16.55 -13.30 -11.29
N ARG A 727 -16.77 -14.60 -11.04
CA ARG A 727 -18.03 -15.10 -10.47
C ARG A 727 -18.28 -14.51 -9.09
N ALA A 728 -17.27 -14.49 -8.21
CA ALA A 728 -17.38 -13.87 -6.90
C ALA A 728 -17.74 -12.37 -7.00
N TRP A 729 -17.15 -11.63 -7.94
CA TRP A 729 -17.52 -10.22 -8.16
C TRP A 729 -18.95 -10.04 -8.68
N LEU A 730 -19.41 -10.88 -9.61
CA LEU A 730 -20.80 -10.86 -10.08
C LEU A 730 -21.79 -11.15 -8.94
N LEU A 731 -21.48 -12.15 -8.09
CA LEU A 731 -22.27 -12.43 -6.88
C LEU A 731 -22.27 -11.23 -5.92
N ALA A 732 -21.13 -10.55 -5.75
CA ALA A 732 -21.05 -9.34 -4.93
C ALA A 732 -21.96 -8.22 -5.47
N MET A 733 -22.09 -8.07 -6.79
CA MET A 733 -22.97 -7.06 -7.41
C MET A 733 -24.46 -7.35 -7.21
N LEU A 734 -24.84 -8.59 -6.87
CA LEU A 734 -26.24 -8.92 -6.53
C LEU A 734 -26.75 -8.21 -5.28
N SER A 735 -25.87 -7.58 -4.48
CA SER A 735 -26.30 -6.70 -3.37
C SER A 735 -27.24 -5.57 -3.82
N GLY A 736 -27.16 -5.17 -5.09
CA GLY A 736 -28.05 -4.16 -5.68
C GLY A 736 -29.29 -4.70 -6.39
N ALA A 737 -29.45 -6.02 -6.49
CA ALA A 737 -30.60 -6.65 -7.15
C ALA A 737 -31.78 -6.89 -6.20
N ARG A 738 -32.94 -7.25 -6.75
CA ARG A 738 -34.09 -7.68 -5.95
C ARG A 738 -33.76 -9.00 -5.23
N ALA A 739 -34.14 -9.11 -3.96
CA ALA A 739 -33.90 -10.30 -3.15
C ALA A 739 -34.55 -11.54 -3.79
N ALA A 740 -35.74 -11.38 -4.40
CA ALA A 740 -36.43 -12.47 -5.08
C ALA A 740 -35.61 -13.13 -6.21
N ASP A 741 -34.77 -12.35 -6.90
CA ASP A 741 -33.96 -12.86 -8.00
C ASP A 741 -32.54 -13.26 -7.54
N ALA A 742 -31.99 -12.53 -6.57
CA ALA A 742 -30.62 -12.72 -6.08
C ALA A 742 -30.50 -13.92 -5.13
N VAL A 743 -31.41 -14.08 -4.17
CA VAL A 743 -31.32 -15.10 -3.11
C VAL A 743 -31.17 -16.52 -3.68
N PRO A 744 -31.95 -16.96 -4.70
CA PRO A 744 -31.78 -18.30 -5.26
C PRO A 744 -30.38 -18.58 -5.82
N GLN A 745 -29.77 -17.59 -6.48
CA GLN A 745 -28.42 -17.73 -7.03
C GLN A 745 -27.35 -17.75 -5.92
N LEU A 746 -27.54 -16.93 -4.89
CA LEU A 746 -26.64 -16.87 -3.74
C LEU A 746 -26.70 -18.14 -2.89
N LEU A 747 -27.88 -18.73 -2.71
CA LEU A 747 -28.03 -20.02 -2.03
C LEU A 747 -27.35 -21.14 -2.81
N ALA A 748 -27.53 -21.19 -4.13
CA ALA A 748 -26.82 -22.17 -4.97
C ALA A 748 -25.29 -22.02 -4.89
N ALA A 749 -24.78 -20.80 -4.73
CA ALA A 749 -23.35 -20.55 -4.56
C ALA A 749 -22.77 -21.01 -3.20
N LEU A 750 -23.62 -21.38 -2.23
CA LEU A 750 -23.17 -21.95 -0.95
C LEU A 750 -22.71 -23.40 -1.08
N ASP A 751 -23.19 -24.10 -2.11
CA ASP A 751 -22.84 -25.49 -2.42
C ASP A 751 -21.57 -25.61 -3.28
N GLU A 752 -20.98 -24.49 -3.70
CA GLU A 752 -19.77 -24.47 -4.50
C GLU A 752 -18.52 -24.78 -3.66
N PRO A 753 -17.51 -25.49 -4.20
CA PRO A 753 -16.35 -25.92 -3.42
C PRO A 753 -15.45 -24.77 -2.97
N ASP A 754 -15.46 -23.62 -3.67
CA ASP A 754 -14.60 -22.49 -3.32
C ASP A 754 -15.20 -21.68 -2.16
N TRP A 755 -14.53 -21.73 -1.01
CA TRP A 755 -14.93 -20.98 0.19
C TRP A 755 -15.06 -19.48 -0.06
N ARG A 756 -14.31 -18.89 -1.02
CA ARG A 756 -14.37 -17.45 -1.35
C ARG A 756 -15.69 -17.09 -1.99
N ILE A 757 -16.21 -17.99 -2.83
CA ILE A 757 -17.52 -17.86 -3.46
C ILE A 757 -18.60 -17.97 -2.39
N ARG A 758 -18.55 -19.03 -1.56
CA ARG A 758 -19.45 -19.24 -0.42
C ARG A 758 -19.47 -18.03 0.51
N ALA A 759 -18.30 -17.51 0.89
CA ALA A 759 -18.16 -16.37 1.80
C ALA A 759 -18.74 -15.09 1.19
N THR A 760 -18.53 -14.88 -0.11
CA THR A 760 -19.13 -13.77 -0.84
C THR A 760 -20.66 -13.88 -0.86
N ALA A 761 -21.19 -15.06 -1.14
CA ALA A 761 -22.63 -15.31 -1.16
C ALA A 761 -23.27 -15.06 0.20
N VAL A 762 -22.70 -15.61 1.28
CA VAL A 762 -23.14 -15.38 2.67
C VAL A 762 -23.17 -13.89 3.02
N ARG A 763 -22.11 -13.14 2.70
CA ARG A 763 -22.05 -11.70 2.97
C ARG A 763 -23.14 -10.93 2.24
N VAL A 764 -23.39 -11.26 0.97
CA VAL A 764 -24.43 -10.61 0.16
C VAL A 764 -25.82 -10.95 0.70
N LEU A 765 -26.08 -12.21 1.06
CA LEU A 765 -27.33 -12.63 1.71
C LEU A 765 -27.59 -11.85 3.00
N GLY A 766 -26.57 -11.72 3.86
CA GLY A 766 -26.64 -10.95 5.10
C GLY A 766 -26.99 -9.47 4.87
N ASN A 767 -26.36 -8.83 3.87
CA ASN A 767 -26.62 -7.43 3.53
C ASN A 767 -27.98 -7.20 2.85
N LEU A 768 -28.40 -8.11 1.97
CA LEU A 768 -29.68 -8.01 1.25
C LEU A 768 -30.88 -8.06 2.20
N LEU A 769 -30.77 -8.86 3.25
CA LEU A 769 -31.87 -9.14 4.16
C LEU A 769 -31.76 -8.38 5.48
N SER A 770 -30.73 -7.57 5.72
CA SER A 770 -30.52 -6.90 7.02
C SER A 770 -31.63 -5.91 7.37
N ALA A 771 -32.06 -5.94 8.64
CA ALA A 771 -32.98 -4.95 9.19
C ALA A 771 -32.22 -3.75 9.76
N GLU A 772 -31.30 -4.00 10.69
CA GLU A 772 -30.44 -3.00 11.32
C GLU A 772 -28.98 -3.48 11.29
N ASN A 773 -28.04 -2.53 11.20
CA ASN A 773 -26.60 -2.76 11.30
C ASN A 773 -26.04 -1.86 12.42
N GLY A 774 -26.45 -2.09 13.67
CA GLY A 774 -26.02 -1.30 14.82
C GLY A 774 -26.76 0.03 14.87
N SER A 775 -26.10 1.13 14.51
CA SER A 775 -26.71 2.46 14.37
C SER A 775 -27.08 2.83 12.93
N GLU A 776 -26.60 2.05 11.94
CA GLU A 776 -26.94 2.25 10.54
C GLU A 776 -28.15 1.40 10.14
N PRO A 777 -29.14 1.95 9.41
CA PRO A 777 -30.28 1.16 8.96
C PRO A 777 -29.85 0.11 7.93
N GLY A 778 -30.32 -1.12 8.09
CA GLY A 778 -30.17 -2.17 7.09
C GLY A 778 -31.08 -1.95 5.87
N ARG A 779 -30.96 -2.81 4.86
CA ARG A 779 -31.73 -2.65 3.61
C ARG A 779 -33.24 -2.68 3.85
N LEU A 780 -33.73 -3.56 4.73
CA LEU A 780 -35.16 -3.67 5.01
C LEU A 780 -35.72 -2.42 5.70
N THR A 781 -34.95 -1.79 6.59
CA THR A 781 -35.35 -0.52 7.22
C THR A 781 -35.38 0.61 6.19
N VAL A 782 -34.39 0.68 5.30
CA VAL A 782 -34.39 1.63 4.18
C VAL A 782 -35.64 1.45 3.29
N LEU A 783 -35.97 0.22 2.89
CA LEU A 783 -37.16 -0.09 2.08
C LEU A 783 -38.47 0.26 2.81
N ALA A 784 -38.57 -0.02 4.11
CA ALA A 784 -39.74 0.32 4.91
C ALA A 784 -39.93 1.84 5.06
N SER A 785 -38.85 2.59 5.26
CA SER A 785 -38.89 4.06 5.30
C SER A 785 -39.23 4.65 3.93
N LEU A 786 -38.75 4.03 2.85
CA LEU A 786 -39.12 4.41 1.48
C LEU A 786 -40.61 4.18 1.19
N GLU A 787 -41.16 3.01 1.53
CA GLU A 787 -42.60 2.73 1.35
C GLU A 787 -43.48 3.76 2.06
N ARG A 788 -43.12 4.11 3.31
CA ARG A 788 -43.82 5.14 4.10
C ARG A 788 -43.69 6.53 3.50
N ALA A 789 -42.51 6.88 2.98
CA ALA A 789 -42.24 8.19 2.37
C ALA A 789 -43.00 8.40 1.05
N LEU A 790 -43.38 7.31 0.36
CA LEU A 790 -44.15 7.31 -0.90
C LEU A 790 -45.68 7.28 -0.71
N ALA A 791 -46.19 7.26 0.52
CA ALA A 791 -47.65 7.23 0.78
C ALA A 791 -48.37 8.55 0.40
N ARG A 792 -49.67 8.47 0.03
CA ARG A 792 -50.49 9.62 -0.42
C ARG A 792 -50.52 10.79 0.58
N GLY A 793 -50.62 12.03 0.07
CA GLY A 793 -50.73 13.25 0.88
C GLY A 793 -49.39 13.89 1.26
N ASN A 794 -48.44 13.96 0.31
CA ASN A 794 -47.05 14.44 0.48
C ASN A 794 -46.13 13.57 1.37
N GLY A 795 -46.48 12.30 1.62
CA GLY A 795 -45.74 11.42 2.51
C GLY A 795 -45.65 11.96 3.94
N HIS A 796 -45.31 11.14 4.93
CA HIS A 796 -45.08 11.68 6.27
C HIS A 796 -43.73 12.44 6.28
N PRO A 797 -43.66 13.75 6.57
CA PRO A 797 -42.41 14.51 6.51
C PRO A 797 -41.30 13.90 7.37
N SER A 798 -41.65 13.27 8.50
CA SER A 798 -40.67 12.57 9.33
C SER A 798 -40.12 11.30 8.69
N ALA A 799 -40.91 10.58 7.87
CA ALA A 799 -40.47 9.38 7.17
C ALA A 799 -39.52 9.72 6.00
N ALA A 800 -39.79 10.84 5.32
CA ALA A 800 -38.87 11.39 4.32
C ALA A 800 -37.52 11.77 4.96
N ALA A 801 -37.53 12.45 6.10
CA ALA A 801 -36.32 12.81 6.84
C ALA A 801 -35.57 11.58 7.40
N GLU A 802 -36.30 10.56 7.84
CA GLU A 802 -35.73 9.28 8.30
C GLU A 802 -35.03 8.54 7.15
N LEU A 803 -35.66 8.46 5.98
CA LEU A 803 -35.03 7.88 4.80
C LEU A 803 -33.79 8.66 4.36
N ALA A 804 -33.86 9.99 4.31
CA ALA A 804 -32.75 10.84 3.90
C ALA A 804 -31.51 10.59 4.77
N ARG A 805 -31.68 10.57 6.11
CA ARG A 805 -30.61 10.19 7.04
C ARG A 805 -30.07 8.78 6.81
N GLY A 806 -30.97 7.82 6.58
CA GLY A 806 -30.59 6.43 6.32
C GLY A 806 -29.75 6.27 5.06
N LEU A 807 -30.12 6.96 3.97
CA LEU A 807 -29.36 6.95 2.71
C LEU A 807 -28.04 7.74 2.82
N ALA A 808 -28.03 8.86 3.54
CA ALA A 808 -26.81 9.66 3.78
C ALA A 808 -25.74 8.91 4.60
N SER A 809 -26.14 7.92 5.39
CA SER A 809 -25.20 7.05 6.11
C SER A 809 -24.48 6.03 5.21
N LYS A 810 -24.90 5.88 3.95
CA LYS A 810 -24.39 4.87 3.00
C LYS A 810 -23.70 5.53 1.82
N THR A 811 -22.92 4.72 1.10
CA THR A 811 -22.33 5.16 -0.18
C THR A 811 -23.43 5.42 -1.21
N PHE A 812 -23.14 6.25 -2.22
CA PHE A 812 -24.07 6.48 -3.33
C PHE A 812 -24.55 5.17 -3.97
N SER A 813 -23.62 4.23 -4.23
CA SER A 813 -23.94 2.97 -4.88
C SER A 813 -24.94 2.11 -4.08
N GLU A 814 -24.79 2.04 -2.76
CA GLU A 814 -25.68 1.29 -1.87
C GLU A 814 -27.05 1.96 -1.79
N SER A 815 -27.08 3.28 -1.66
CA SER A 815 -28.31 4.06 -1.62
C SER A 815 -29.10 3.96 -2.92
N ALA A 816 -28.46 4.21 -4.07
CA ALA A 816 -29.11 4.13 -5.37
C ALA A 816 -29.61 2.71 -5.70
N SER A 817 -28.86 1.69 -5.25
CA SER A 817 -29.23 0.28 -5.37
C SER A 817 -30.46 -0.09 -4.52
N ALA A 818 -30.59 0.43 -3.30
CA ALA A 818 -31.78 0.21 -2.48
C ALA A 818 -33.06 0.73 -3.19
N LEU A 819 -32.93 1.81 -3.95
CA LEU A 819 -34.02 2.41 -4.73
C LEU A 819 -34.36 1.64 -6.01
N SER A 820 -33.59 0.64 -6.43
CA SER A 820 -33.91 -0.19 -7.60
C SER A 820 -35.22 -0.96 -7.40
N ALA A 821 -35.62 -1.20 -6.15
CA ALA A 821 -36.88 -1.83 -5.77
C ALA A 821 -38.12 -1.02 -6.21
N ALA A 822 -37.98 0.28 -6.52
CA ALA A 822 -39.08 1.11 -7.00
C ALA A 822 -39.54 0.74 -8.43
N GLY A 823 -38.75 -0.04 -9.17
CA GLY A 823 -39.09 -0.50 -10.51
C GLY A 823 -38.14 0.05 -11.60
N PRO A 824 -38.49 -0.18 -12.88
CA PRO A 824 -37.67 0.23 -14.01
C PRO A 824 -37.55 1.75 -14.11
N ARG A 825 -36.44 2.24 -14.66
CA ARG A 825 -36.14 3.68 -14.79
C ARG A 825 -35.94 4.05 -16.25
N THR A 826 -36.56 5.14 -16.69
CA THR A 826 -36.23 5.73 -17.99
C THR A 826 -34.81 6.31 -17.96
N VAL A 827 -34.20 6.53 -19.12
CA VAL A 827 -32.87 7.17 -19.19
C VAL A 827 -32.87 8.53 -18.47
N ALA A 828 -33.95 9.30 -18.55
CA ALA A 828 -34.08 10.57 -17.83
C ALA A 828 -34.05 10.38 -16.30
N ASP A 829 -34.73 9.35 -15.79
CA ASP A 829 -34.73 9.05 -14.35
C ASP A 829 -33.34 8.58 -13.89
N ARG A 830 -32.66 7.75 -14.67
CA ARG A 830 -31.29 7.27 -14.38
C ARG A 830 -30.31 8.44 -14.23
N LEU A 831 -30.42 9.42 -15.12
CA LEU A 831 -29.62 10.64 -15.11
C LEU A 831 -29.89 11.51 -13.88
N ARG A 832 -31.16 11.71 -13.53
CA ARG A 832 -31.55 12.46 -12.32
C ARG A 832 -31.06 11.79 -11.04
N VAL A 833 -31.03 10.45 -10.99
CA VAL A 833 -30.41 9.71 -9.88
C VAL A 833 -28.91 9.98 -9.81
N LEU A 834 -28.21 9.97 -10.95
CA LEU A 834 -26.78 10.28 -10.99
C LEU A 834 -26.47 11.74 -10.59
N GLU A 835 -27.35 12.70 -10.87
CA GLU A 835 -27.20 14.11 -10.46
C GLU A 835 -27.17 14.30 -8.93
N CYS A 836 -27.76 13.37 -8.18
CA CYS A 836 -27.69 13.37 -6.72
C CYS A 836 -26.39 12.74 -6.17
N ALA A 837 -25.51 12.22 -7.03
CA ALA A 837 -24.25 11.62 -6.58
C ALA A 837 -23.30 12.67 -5.97
N PRO A 838 -22.57 12.32 -4.90
CA PRO A 838 -21.51 13.17 -4.35
C PRO A 838 -20.38 13.31 -5.36
N GLU A 839 -19.53 14.34 -5.21
CA GLU A 839 -18.39 14.59 -6.11
C GLU A 839 -17.36 13.44 -6.09
N ASP A 840 -17.09 12.88 -4.91
CA ASP A 840 -16.43 11.58 -4.79
C ASP A 840 -17.48 10.48 -4.85
N ILE A 841 -17.54 9.75 -5.98
CA ILE A 841 -18.55 8.72 -6.23
C ILE A 841 -18.48 7.54 -5.25
N SER A 842 -17.33 7.37 -4.57
CA SER A 842 -17.12 6.33 -3.56
C SER A 842 -17.57 6.76 -2.16
N GLY A 843 -17.86 8.05 -1.97
CA GLY A 843 -18.25 8.65 -0.70
C GLY A 843 -19.73 8.50 -0.35
N ASN A 844 -20.05 8.98 0.85
CA ASN A 844 -21.40 9.10 1.35
C ASN A 844 -22.11 10.32 0.75
N MET A 845 -23.44 10.26 0.70
CA MET A 845 -24.28 11.37 0.23
C MET A 845 -24.62 12.32 1.38
N SER A 846 -24.88 13.59 1.07
CA SER A 846 -25.52 14.51 2.03
C SER A 846 -27.01 14.19 2.21
N GLU A 847 -27.62 14.65 3.31
CA GLU A 847 -29.08 14.51 3.50
C GLU A 847 -29.89 15.21 2.39
N ASP A 848 -29.39 16.33 1.86
CA ASP A 848 -30.06 17.06 0.76
C ASP A 848 -29.99 16.28 -0.56
N GLN A 849 -28.82 15.72 -0.88
CA GLN A 849 -28.64 14.81 -2.02
C GLN A 849 -29.56 13.60 -1.88
N ALA A 850 -29.65 13.03 -0.67
CA ALA A 850 -30.57 11.95 -0.36
C ALA A 850 -32.05 12.36 -0.53
N GLY A 851 -32.40 13.59 -0.16
CA GLY A 851 -33.73 14.17 -0.32
C GLY A 851 -34.13 14.40 -1.78
N GLY A 852 -33.17 14.72 -2.66
CA GLY A 852 -33.39 14.83 -4.11
C GLY A 852 -34.03 13.58 -4.72
N PHE A 853 -33.60 12.38 -4.28
CA PHE A 853 -34.18 11.11 -4.76
C PHE A 853 -35.66 10.95 -4.42
N LEU A 854 -36.11 11.45 -3.26
CA LEU A 854 -37.51 11.37 -2.86
C LEU A 854 -38.42 12.18 -3.79
N GLY A 855 -37.92 13.31 -4.31
CA GLY A 855 -38.61 14.08 -5.33
C GLY A 855 -38.90 13.25 -6.58
N LEU A 856 -37.87 12.55 -7.08
CA LEU A 856 -37.96 11.69 -8.28
C LEU A 856 -39.03 10.61 -8.13
N LEU A 857 -38.97 9.87 -7.02
CA LEU A 857 -39.84 8.71 -6.83
C LEU A 857 -41.31 9.08 -6.55
N ARG A 858 -41.58 10.28 -6.03
CA ARG A 858 -42.94 10.80 -5.86
C ARG A 858 -43.63 11.05 -7.20
N GLU A 859 -42.89 11.45 -8.22
CA GLU A 859 -43.41 11.61 -9.59
C GLU A 859 -43.80 10.25 -10.20
N SER A 860 -43.12 9.17 -9.82
CA SER A 860 -43.43 7.79 -10.25
C SER A 860 -44.69 7.18 -9.58
N GLY A 861 -45.27 7.84 -8.57
CA GLY A 861 -46.58 7.54 -8.00
C GLY A 861 -46.71 6.21 -7.23
N GLU A 862 -47.95 5.72 -7.06
CA GLU A 862 -48.31 4.50 -6.31
C GLU A 862 -47.60 3.23 -6.82
N ARG A 863 -47.25 3.17 -8.11
CA ARG A 863 -46.56 2.01 -8.70
C ARG A 863 -45.19 1.76 -8.05
N ALA A 864 -44.43 2.83 -7.79
CA ALA A 864 -43.14 2.72 -7.12
C ALA A 864 -43.32 2.18 -5.69
N ARG A 865 -44.36 2.64 -4.99
CA ARG A 865 -44.70 2.19 -3.65
C ARG A 865 -45.11 0.71 -3.63
N GLU A 866 -45.95 0.27 -4.58
CA GLU A 866 -46.37 -1.12 -4.70
C GLU A 866 -45.17 -2.05 -4.94
N ASN A 867 -44.24 -1.67 -5.81
CA ASN A 867 -43.02 -2.44 -6.06
C ASN A 867 -42.14 -2.56 -4.79
N VAL A 868 -41.93 -1.43 -4.08
CA VAL A 868 -41.15 -1.41 -2.83
C VAL A 868 -41.82 -2.27 -1.76
N ARG A 869 -43.15 -2.19 -1.63
CA ARG A 869 -43.92 -3.02 -0.70
C ARG A 869 -43.76 -4.51 -1.03
N ALA A 870 -43.91 -4.89 -2.29
CA ALA A 870 -43.77 -6.27 -2.73
C ALA A 870 -42.35 -6.83 -2.45
N GLU A 871 -41.31 -6.05 -2.75
CA GLU A 871 -39.92 -6.42 -2.43
C GLU A 871 -39.68 -6.56 -0.92
N LEU A 872 -40.23 -5.64 -0.10
CA LEU A 872 -40.12 -5.69 1.35
C LEU A 872 -40.82 -6.92 1.95
N GLU A 873 -42.05 -7.20 1.52
CA GLU A 873 -42.79 -8.39 1.94
C GLU A 873 -42.05 -9.68 1.56
N ARG A 874 -41.55 -9.75 0.32
CA ARG A 874 -40.80 -10.92 -0.15
C ARG A 874 -39.50 -11.11 0.63
N SER A 875 -38.73 -10.05 0.83
CA SER A 875 -37.47 -10.10 1.58
C SER A 875 -37.69 -10.52 3.04
N ARG A 876 -38.77 -10.05 3.68
CA ARG A 876 -39.17 -10.51 5.01
C ARG A 876 -39.51 -12.00 5.02
N GLY A 877 -40.24 -12.49 4.02
CA GLY A 877 -40.58 -13.91 3.90
C GLY A 877 -39.37 -14.84 3.69
N LEU A 878 -38.30 -14.35 3.05
CA LEU A 878 -37.06 -15.12 2.83
C LEU A 878 -36.11 -15.11 4.03
N ARG A 879 -36.25 -14.13 4.93
CA ARG A 879 -35.27 -13.85 5.99
C ARG A 879 -35.01 -15.04 6.90
N ASP A 880 -36.05 -15.69 7.41
CA ASP A 880 -35.90 -16.79 8.37
C ASP A 880 -35.34 -18.06 7.74
N GLU A 881 -35.68 -18.34 6.48
CA GLU A 881 -35.14 -19.48 5.73
C GLU A 881 -33.65 -19.29 5.48
N VAL A 882 -33.25 -18.12 4.95
CA VAL A 882 -31.84 -17.79 4.71
C VAL A 882 -31.03 -17.75 6.00
N ARG A 883 -31.61 -17.24 7.09
CA ARG A 883 -30.99 -17.29 8.43
C ARG A 883 -30.64 -18.71 8.85
N LYS A 884 -31.58 -19.66 8.72
CA LYS A 884 -31.34 -21.07 9.09
C LYS A 884 -30.23 -21.69 8.26
N ILE A 885 -30.17 -21.39 6.96
CA ILE A 885 -29.11 -21.89 6.08
C ILE A 885 -27.75 -21.32 6.50
N ILE A 886 -27.66 -20.01 6.75
CA ILE A 886 -26.40 -19.39 7.21
C ILE A 886 -25.99 -19.92 8.60
N ALA A 887 -26.94 -20.19 9.49
CA ALA A 887 -26.67 -20.82 10.77
C ALA A 887 -26.09 -22.24 10.59
N ALA A 888 -26.65 -23.03 9.69
CA ALA A 888 -26.12 -24.35 9.34
C ALA A 888 -24.69 -24.26 8.79
N VAL A 889 -24.41 -23.27 7.92
CA VAL A 889 -23.03 -23.01 7.47
C VAL A 889 -22.13 -22.69 8.67
N ALA A 890 -22.54 -21.82 9.60
CA ALA A 890 -21.74 -21.49 10.78
C ALA A 890 -21.55 -22.64 11.79
N GLU A 891 -22.30 -23.74 11.64
CA GLU A 891 -22.19 -24.97 12.43
C GLU A 891 -21.29 -26.03 11.76
N GLU A 892 -20.95 -25.89 10.49
CA GLU A 892 -20.03 -26.81 9.79
C GLU A 892 -18.68 -26.89 10.51
N GLU A 893 -18.16 -28.12 10.60
CA GLU A 893 -16.83 -28.40 11.14
C GLU A 893 -15.74 -28.05 10.11
N ASP A 894 -14.54 -27.70 10.59
CA ASP A 894 -13.35 -27.43 9.77
C ASP A 894 -13.51 -26.36 8.67
N LEU A 895 -14.39 -25.39 8.90
CA LEU A 895 -14.53 -24.24 7.99
C LEU A 895 -13.31 -23.32 7.99
N GLU A 896 -13.02 -22.80 6.80
CA GLU A 896 -12.09 -21.68 6.64
C GLU A 896 -12.53 -20.49 7.51
N PRO A 897 -11.63 -19.88 8.31
CA PRO A 897 -11.98 -18.81 9.23
C PRO A 897 -12.71 -17.63 8.56
N GLU A 898 -12.40 -17.33 7.30
CA GLU A 898 -12.98 -16.24 6.51
C GLU A 898 -14.44 -16.49 6.15
N LEU A 899 -14.78 -17.75 5.81
CA LEU A 899 -16.15 -18.16 5.54
C LEU A 899 -16.95 -18.16 6.85
N LEU A 900 -16.39 -18.74 7.92
CA LEU A 900 -17.02 -18.72 9.24
C LEU A 900 -17.26 -17.28 9.73
N SER A 901 -16.26 -16.40 9.61
CA SER A 901 -16.39 -14.98 9.94
C SER A 901 -17.51 -14.31 9.14
N SER A 902 -17.60 -14.59 7.83
CA SER A 902 -18.68 -14.08 6.97
C SER A 902 -20.05 -14.56 7.43
N ALA A 903 -20.18 -15.84 7.81
CA ALA A 903 -21.43 -16.42 8.32
C ALA A 903 -21.85 -15.81 9.66
N ILE A 904 -20.92 -15.70 10.60
CA ILE A 904 -21.17 -15.08 11.91
C ILE A 904 -21.58 -13.61 11.76
N THR A 905 -20.89 -12.83 10.93
CA THR A 905 -21.24 -11.43 10.64
C THR A 905 -22.63 -11.34 9.98
N ALA A 906 -22.95 -12.24 9.05
CA ALA A 906 -24.28 -12.28 8.43
C ALA A 906 -25.38 -12.60 9.45
N LEU A 907 -25.16 -13.56 10.36
CA LEU A 907 -26.07 -13.84 11.47
C LEU A 907 -26.23 -12.64 12.40
N GLY A 908 -25.19 -11.83 12.62
CA GLY A 908 -25.32 -10.56 13.34
C GLY A 908 -26.34 -9.61 12.72
N LYS A 909 -26.38 -9.55 11.38
CA LYS A 909 -27.28 -8.68 10.60
C LYS A 909 -28.68 -9.28 10.43
N ILE A 910 -28.79 -10.61 10.37
CA ILE A 910 -30.04 -11.31 10.03
C ILE A 910 -30.69 -12.16 11.13
N GLY A 911 -29.96 -12.45 12.19
CA GLY A 911 -30.32 -13.44 13.19
C GLY A 911 -31.27 -12.95 14.28
N ASN A 912 -31.50 -13.85 15.24
CA ASN A 912 -32.37 -13.71 16.39
C ASN A 912 -31.69 -14.27 17.67
N GLY A 913 -32.49 -14.53 18.72
CA GLY A 913 -31.97 -15.03 20.00
C GLY A 913 -31.40 -16.45 20.02
N GLU A 914 -31.79 -17.32 19.08
CA GLU A 914 -31.18 -18.64 18.90
C GLU A 914 -29.74 -18.50 18.41
N ASP A 915 -29.54 -17.63 17.41
CA ASP A 915 -28.22 -17.39 16.81
C ASP A 915 -27.24 -16.78 17.82
N ALA A 916 -27.75 -15.99 18.79
CA ALA A 916 -26.92 -15.46 19.87
C ALA A 916 -26.24 -16.55 20.72
N LEU A 917 -26.83 -17.75 20.83
CA LEU A 917 -26.18 -18.90 21.50
C LEU A 917 -25.00 -19.40 20.67
N LEU A 918 -25.26 -19.72 19.40
CA LEU A 918 -24.28 -20.21 18.44
C LEU A 918 -23.09 -19.26 18.33
N VAL A 919 -23.37 -17.98 18.09
CA VAL A 919 -22.35 -16.93 17.97
C VAL A 919 -21.54 -16.77 19.26
N SER A 920 -22.17 -16.87 20.44
CA SER A 920 -21.44 -16.75 21.71
C SER A 920 -20.40 -17.85 21.93
N GLY A 921 -20.59 -19.02 21.33
CA GLY A 921 -19.62 -20.13 21.34
C GLY A 921 -18.41 -19.90 20.45
N ARG A 922 -18.30 -18.74 19.77
CA ARG A 922 -17.17 -18.38 18.90
C ARG A 922 -16.30 -17.25 19.48
N LEU A 923 -16.61 -16.74 20.68
CA LEU A 923 -15.87 -15.67 21.34
C LEU A 923 -14.44 -16.06 21.76
N ASP A 924 -14.17 -17.36 21.88
CA ASP A 924 -12.89 -17.98 22.25
C ASP A 924 -12.23 -18.72 21.09
N HIS A 925 -12.72 -18.53 19.86
CA HIS A 925 -12.19 -19.19 18.67
C HIS A 925 -10.68 -18.88 18.46
N PRO A 926 -9.84 -19.82 17.98
CA PRO A 926 -8.41 -19.59 17.79
C PRO A 926 -8.07 -18.41 16.86
N SER A 927 -8.87 -18.19 15.82
CA SER A 927 -8.72 -17.04 14.90
C SER A 927 -9.36 -15.76 15.47
N ALA A 928 -8.57 -14.68 15.62
CA ALA A 928 -9.05 -13.37 16.05
C ALA A 928 -10.18 -12.83 15.16
N MET A 929 -10.08 -13.05 13.85
CA MET A 929 -11.12 -12.62 12.90
C MET A 929 -12.49 -13.20 13.27
N VAL A 930 -12.55 -14.48 13.66
CA VAL A 930 -13.79 -15.12 14.08
C VAL A 930 -14.26 -14.58 15.44
N ARG A 931 -13.34 -14.40 16.41
CA ARG A 931 -13.68 -13.80 17.73
C ARG A 931 -14.28 -12.41 17.58
N GLU A 932 -13.68 -11.59 16.72
CA GLU A 932 -14.11 -10.22 16.42
C GLU A 932 -15.47 -10.19 15.70
N SER A 933 -15.67 -11.05 14.69
CA SER A 933 -16.97 -11.19 14.04
C SER A 933 -18.04 -11.64 15.03
N ALA A 934 -17.71 -12.54 15.96
CA ALA A 934 -18.64 -12.96 17.02
C ALA A 934 -19.00 -11.80 17.95
N SER A 935 -18.00 -11.03 18.40
CA SER A 935 -18.21 -9.82 19.21
C SER A 935 -19.09 -8.81 18.49
N GLN A 936 -18.82 -8.53 17.22
CA GLN A 936 -19.64 -7.65 16.39
C GLN A 936 -21.08 -8.18 16.27
N ALA A 937 -21.24 -9.45 15.89
CA ALA A 937 -22.55 -10.06 15.68
C ALA A 937 -23.40 -10.06 16.96
N LEU A 938 -22.83 -10.35 18.13
CA LEU A 938 -23.55 -10.25 19.40
C LEU A 938 -24.00 -8.82 19.73
N GLY A 939 -23.18 -7.82 19.38
CA GLY A 939 -23.53 -6.41 19.50
C GLY A 939 -24.72 -6.03 18.61
N LEU A 940 -24.70 -6.49 17.36
CA LEU A 940 -25.76 -6.27 16.36
C LEU A 940 -27.08 -6.97 16.74
N LEU A 941 -27.01 -8.21 17.24
CA LEU A 941 -28.19 -8.95 17.73
C LEU A 941 -28.86 -8.24 18.92
N GLY A 942 -28.10 -7.48 19.70
CA GLY A 942 -28.62 -6.66 20.79
C GLY A 942 -29.13 -7.51 21.97
N ARG A 943 -30.32 -7.18 22.48
CA ARG A 943 -30.84 -7.68 23.76
C ARG A 943 -30.79 -9.21 23.96
N PRO A 944 -31.08 -10.06 22.95
CA PRO A 944 -30.95 -11.51 23.06
C PRO A 944 -29.54 -11.98 23.45
N SER A 945 -28.50 -11.24 23.09
CA SER A 945 -27.10 -11.54 23.42
C SER A 945 -26.76 -11.31 24.89
N LEU A 946 -27.53 -10.50 25.62
CA LEU A 946 -27.17 -10.03 26.97
C LEU A 946 -26.88 -11.18 27.95
N LYS A 947 -27.67 -12.25 27.92
CA LYS A 947 -27.46 -13.40 28.83
C LYS A 947 -26.15 -14.14 28.53
N TYR A 948 -25.76 -14.21 27.26
CA TYR A 948 -24.53 -14.86 26.83
C TYR A 948 -23.31 -13.97 27.06
N LEU A 949 -23.41 -12.67 26.79
CA LEU A 949 -22.37 -11.69 27.13
C LEU A 949 -22.09 -11.65 28.63
N LYS A 950 -23.13 -11.69 29.48
CA LYS A 950 -22.95 -11.83 30.95
C LYS A 950 -22.29 -13.13 31.36
N LYS A 951 -22.53 -14.23 30.64
CA LYS A 951 -21.84 -15.51 30.87
C LYS A 951 -20.37 -15.39 30.47
N ALA A 952 -20.08 -14.79 29.31
CA ALA A 952 -18.72 -14.54 28.83
C ALA A 952 -17.92 -13.65 29.80
N MET A 953 -18.54 -12.61 30.39
CA MET A 953 -17.93 -11.79 31.44
C MET A 953 -17.58 -12.54 32.74
N ARG A 954 -18.06 -13.78 32.93
CA ARG A 954 -17.70 -14.65 34.07
C ARG A 954 -16.67 -15.72 33.69
N SER A 955 -16.19 -15.71 32.45
CA SER A 955 -15.18 -16.66 31.99
C SER A 955 -13.89 -16.50 32.80
N PRO A 956 -13.22 -17.61 33.16
CA PRO A 956 -11.89 -17.54 33.74
C PRO A 956 -10.88 -16.93 32.75
N ASP A 957 -11.09 -17.09 31.45
CA ASP A 957 -10.27 -16.49 30.40
C ASP A 957 -10.58 -14.99 30.26
N PRO A 958 -9.61 -14.09 30.55
CA PRO A 958 -9.77 -12.65 30.35
C PRO A 958 -10.03 -12.26 28.89
N SER A 959 -9.54 -13.05 27.92
CA SER A 959 -9.70 -12.75 26.49
C SER A 959 -11.17 -12.83 26.09
N MET A 960 -11.88 -13.86 26.54
CA MET A 960 -13.33 -13.97 26.38
C MET A 960 -14.09 -12.78 27.01
N ARG A 961 -13.63 -12.27 28.17
CA ARG A 961 -14.22 -11.08 28.81
C ARG A 961 -13.99 -9.81 28.00
N VAL A 962 -12.79 -9.63 27.44
CA VAL A 962 -12.46 -8.51 26.53
C VAL A 962 -13.36 -8.54 25.29
N GLN A 963 -13.51 -9.71 24.65
CA GLN A 963 -14.37 -9.87 23.47
C GLN A 963 -15.83 -9.51 23.77
N ALA A 964 -16.35 -9.94 24.93
CA ALA A 964 -17.68 -9.55 25.37
C ALA A 964 -17.84 -8.03 25.53
N LEU A 965 -16.83 -7.30 26.01
CA LEU A 965 -16.86 -5.84 26.10
C LEU A 965 -16.80 -5.17 24.72
N CYS A 966 -16.04 -5.74 23.77
CA CYS A 966 -15.91 -5.19 22.42
C CYS A 966 -17.24 -5.14 21.66
N SER A 967 -18.21 -6.02 21.99
CA SER A 967 -19.54 -5.99 21.38
C SER A 967 -20.31 -4.69 21.62
N LEU A 968 -19.95 -3.94 22.68
CA LEU A 968 -20.61 -2.68 23.04
C LEU A 968 -20.34 -1.54 22.05
N ALA A 969 -19.22 -1.58 21.33
CA ALA A 969 -18.93 -0.61 20.27
C ALA A 969 -19.87 -0.78 19.06
N GLN A 970 -20.49 -1.96 18.92
CA GLN A 970 -21.27 -2.36 17.75
C GLN A 970 -22.79 -2.38 18.02
N THR A 971 -23.22 -1.99 19.23
CA THR A 971 -24.63 -2.08 19.64
C THR A 971 -25.29 -0.72 19.83
N SER A 972 -26.58 -0.66 19.47
CA SER A 972 -27.48 0.45 19.80
C SER A 972 -28.41 0.09 20.97
N GLU A 973 -28.33 -1.14 21.51
CA GLU A 973 -29.20 -1.64 22.58
C GLU A 973 -28.71 -1.21 23.98
N PRO A 974 -29.43 -0.32 24.69
CA PRO A 974 -29.01 0.16 25.99
C PRO A 974 -28.85 -0.93 27.06
N ALA A 975 -29.59 -2.04 26.96
CA ALA A 975 -29.50 -3.14 27.92
C ALA A 975 -28.10 -3.80 27.94
N LEU A 976 -27.36 -3.74 26.82
CA LEU A 976 -26.02 -4.33 26.73
C LEU A 976 -25.01 -3.56 27.57
N ALA A 977 -25.22 -2.27 27.81
CA ALA A 977 -24.33 -1.44 28.62
C ALA A 977 -24.16 -1.94 30.07
N ALA A 978 -25.03 -2.84 30.54
CA ALA A 978 -24.92 -3.43 31.87
C ALA A 978 -23.61 -4.20 32.11
N ILE A 979 -22.99 -4.78 31.06
CA ILE A 979 -21.73 -5.53 31.21
C ILE A 979 -20.50 -4.61 31.36
N LEU A 980 -20.66 -3.32 31.05
CA LEU A 980 -19.59 -2.34 31.13
C LEU A 980 -19.15 -2.08 32.58
N GLU A 981 -20.10 -2.09 33.53
CA GLU A 981 -19.76 -1.93 34.95
C GLU A 981 -18.97 -3.12 35.49
N ASP A 982 -19.25 -4.33 35.01
CA ASP A 982 -18.51 -5.54 35.37
C ASP A 982 -17.06 -5.45 34.84
N GLY A 983 -16.89 -5.03 33.58
CA GLY A 983 -15.56 -4.84 32.98
C GLY A 983 -14.72 -3.76 33.68
N LEU A 984 -15.34 -2.65 34.07
CA LEU A 984 -14.68 -1.57 34.84
C LEU A 984 -14.23 -2.01 36.24
N ALA A 985 -14.86 -3.04 36.81
CA ALA A 985 -14.56 -3.57 38.12
C ALA A 985 -13.76 -4.88 38.08
N ASP A 986 -13.33 -5.33 36.89
CA ASP A 986 -12.64 -6.60 36.70
C ASP A 986 -11.28 -6.63 37.41
N ALA A 987 -10.90 -7.80 37.93
CA ALA A 987 -9.60 -7.98 38.58
C ALA A 987 -8.44 -7.89 37.57
N ASP A 988 -8.65 -8.29 36.32
CA ASP A 988 -7.64 -8.26 35.27
C ASP A 988 -7.52 -6.84 34.68
N PRO A 989 -6.31 -6.22 34.74
CA PRO A 989 -6.10 -4.88 34.19
C PRO A 989 -6.39 -4.75 32.69
N ALA A 990 -6.20 -5.80 31.89
CA ALA A 990 -6.50 -5.77 30.46
C ALA A 990 -8.02 -5.68 30.21
N VAL A 991 -8.83 -6.34 31.03
CA VAL A 991 -10.30 -6.26 30.94
C VAL A 991 -10.79 -4.87 31.33
N ARG A 992 -10.23 -4.29 32.39
CA ARG A 992 -10.54 -2.89 32.77
C ARG A 992 -10.18 -1.92 31.64
N ARG A 993 -8.98 -2.04 31.07
CA ARG A 993 -8.56 -1.22 29.91
C ARG A 993 -9.50 -1.39 28.72
N ALA A 994 -9.90 -2.62 28.38
CA ALA A 994 -10.85 -2.86 27.30
C ALA A 994 -12.19 -2.15 27.55
N ALA A 995 -12.73 -2.24 28.77
CA ALA A 995 -13.95 -1.55 29.17
C ALA A 995 -13.83 -0.02 29.03
N LEU A 996 -12.68 0.55 29.39
CA LEU A 996 -12.38 1.97 29.21
C LEU A 996 -12.26 2.36 27.73
N SER A 997 -11.56 1.55 26.94
CA SER A 997 -11.29 1.81 25.52
C SER A 997 -12.56 1.78 24.65
N VAL A 998 -13.60 1.06 25.09
CA VAL A 998 -14.89 1.01 24.39
C VAL A 998 -15.74 2.26 24.61
N LEU A 999 -15.52 3.02 25.68
CA LEU A 999 -16.35 4.19 26.03
C LEU A 999 -16.46 5.23 24.90
N PRO A 1000 -15.37 5.65 24.23
CA PRO A 1000 -15.45 6.62 23.12
C PRO A 1000 -16.20 6.07 21.91
N HIS A 1001 -16.22 4.74 21.74
CA HIS A 1001 -16.82 4.03 20.61
C HIS A 1001 -18.27 3.60 20.84
N LEU A 1002 -18.87 3.91 22.01
CA LEU A 1002 -20.28 3.64 22.26
C LEU A 1002 -21.16 4.46 21.30
N GLN A 1003 -22.13 3.79 20.67
CA GLN A 1003 -23.06 4.41 19.74
C GLN A 1003 -23.98 5.43 20.43
N ARG A 1004 -24.54 6.35 19.64
CA ARG A 1004 -25.35 7.49 20.14
C ARG A 1004 -26.45 7.11 21.17
N PRO A 1005 -27.20 6.01 21.04
CA PRO A 1005 -28.20 5.61 22.04
C PRO A 1005 -27.61 5.33 23.44
N LEU A 1006 -26.32 5.02 23.53
CA LEU A 1006 -25.59 4.72 24.76
C LEU A 1006 -24.88 5.96 25.36
N SER A 1007 -24.94 7.12 24.69
CA SER A 1007 -24.33 8.37 25.18
C SER A 1007 -24.72 8.74 26.62
N PRO A 1008 -25.99 8.61 27.07
CA PRO A 1008 -26.35 8.88 28.47
C PRO A 1008 -25.63 7.97 29.46
N VAL A 1009 -25.43 6.70 29.10
CA VAL A 1009 -24.68 5.73 29.91
C VAL A 1009 -23.21 6.12 29.95
N ARG A 1010 -22.62 6.45 28.80
CA ARG A 1010 -21.26 6.97 28.69
C ARG A 1010 -21.05 8.17 29.62
N GLU A 1011 -21.89 9.19 29.52
CA GLU A 1011 -21.79 10.40 30.34
C GLU A 1011 -21.93 10.12 31.84
N LYS A 1012 -22.85 9.24 32.24
CA LYS A 1012 -23.03 8.85 33.65
C LYS A 1012 -21.76 8.18 34.20
N ILE A 1013 -21.18 7.26 33.43
CA ILE A 1013 -19.95 6.57 33.78
C ILE A 1013 -18.80 7.57 33.90
N LEU A 1014 -18.62 8.47 32.91
CA LEU A 1014 -17.58 9.51 32.95
C LEU A 1014 -17.72 10.45 34.15
N LYS A 1015 -18.95 10.89 34.47
CA LYS A 1015 -19.22 11.70 35.67
C LYS A 1015 -18.85 10.97 36.96
N ARG A 1016 -19.11 9.65 37.04
CA ARG A 1016 -18.77 8.82 38.23
C ARG A 1016 -17.26 8.64 38.38
N LEU A 1017 -16.56 8.41 37.27
CA LEU A 1017 -15.12 8.21 37.24
C LEU A 1017 -14.39 9.50 37.63
N ARG A 1018 -14.78 10.65 37.07
CA ARG A 1018 -14.26 11.98 37.46
C ARG A 1018 -14.47 12.35 38.93
N ARG A 1019 -15.41 11.70 39.63
CA ARG A 1019 -15.72 11.92 41.05
C ARG A 1019 -14.98 10.97 42.01
N GLY A 1020 -14.06 10.13 41.51
CA GLY A 1020 -13.11 9.36 42.32
C GLY A 1020 -13.69 8.19 43.14
N ARG A 1021 -14.89 7.68 42.82
CA ARG A 1021 -15.59 6.75 43.73
C ARG A 1021 -15.35 5.24 43.54
N ARG A 1022 -14.75 4.76 42.43
CA ARG A 1022 -14.65 3.30 42.16
C ARG A 1022 -13.50 2.81 41.23
N GLY A 1023 -12.47 3.61 40.94
CA GLY A 1023 -11.32 3.18 40.11
C GLY A 1023 -10.02 3.20 40.89
N SER A 1024 -9.05 2.36 40.53
CA SER A 1024 -7.68 2.54 41.01
C SER A 1024 -7.11 3.87 40.49
N ALA A 1025 -6.05 4.39 41.10
CA ALA A 1025 -5.40 5.62 40.63
C ALA A 1025 -4.93 5.50 39.17
N GLU A 1026 -4.52 4.30 38.74
CA GLU A 1026 -4.14 3.97 37.36
C GLU A 1026 -5.33 4.02 36.40
N ASP A 1027 -6.51 3.49 36.78
CA ASP A 1027 -7.69 3.50 35.90
C ASP A 1027 -8.20 4.93 35.65
N LEU A 1028 -8.11 5.83 36.64
CA LEU A 1028 -8.47 7.24 36.52
C LEU A 1028 -7.51 8.01 35.61
N ILE A 1029 -6.22 7.67 35.69
CA ILE A 1029 -5.17 8.20 34.83
C ILE A 1029 -5.39 7.70 33.38
N ASP A 1030 -5.70 6.43 33.17
CA ASP A 1030 -6.00 5.87 31.84
C ASP A 1030 -7.29 6.43 31.25
N LEU A 1031 -8.29 6.76 32.07
CA LEU A 1031 -9.53 7.43 31.66
C LEU A 1031 -9.34 8.88 31.25
N GLU A 1032 -8.58 9.64 32.03
CA GLU A 1032 -8.17 10.98 31.62
C GLU A 1032 -7.40 10.84 30.31
N ARG A 1033 -6.38 9.97 30.24
CA ARG A 1033 -5.58 9.73 29.02
C ARG A 1033 -6.42 9.31 27.80
N LEU A 1034 -7.43 8.47 27.93
CA LEU A 1034 -8.29 8.00 26.84
C LEU A 1034 -9.14 9.12 26.21
N PHE A 1035 -9.72 10.00 27.02
CA PHE A 1035 -10.54 11.13 26.52
C PHE A 1035 -9.69 12.33 26.08
N LEU A 1036 -8.45 12.38 26.54
CA LEU A 1036 -7.45 13.36 26.15
C LEU A 1036 -6.92 13.15 24.71
N PHE A 1037 -7.20 12.01 24.08
CA PHE A 1037 -6.90 11.71 22.68
C PHE A 1037 -8.16 11.62 21.78
N GLY A 1038 -9.35 11.92 22.31
CA GLY A 1038 -10.63 11.72 21.63
C GLY A 1038 -11.28 12.99 21.08
N SER A 1039 -10.97 13.32 19.84
CA SER A 1039 -11.92 13.71 18.75
C SER A 1039 -11.14 13.81 17.45
#